data_AF-A0A0Q5DCE3-F1
#
_entry.id   AF-A0A0Q5DCE3-F1
#
_cell.length_a   1.000
_cell.length_b   1.000
_cell.length_c   1.000
_cell.angle_alpha   90.00
_cell.angle_beta   90.00
_cell.angle_gamma   90.00
#
_symmetry.space_group_name_H-M   'P 1'
#
loop_
_entity.id
_entity.type
_entity.pdbx_description
1 polymer ?
#
loop_
_entity_poly.entity_id
_entity_poly.type
_entity_poly.pdbx_seq_one_letter_code
_entity_poly.pdbx_strand_id
1 'polypeptide(L)'
;MFALDAFLLPPLDLKQGRPWQLATAELDLSQRDPGALSIPTLEHWLEPAGWTQRPPYDLEWLYVEDDLEREILSRSLATVAHFEVVYAETLADVASRLRIQKPVVICVRGDGGHDDMLALAHRPENAGVLIIAPFMLPTRKATSSAEYFGWERQSSSQRDLNLYEIEMPGRFAPVKRWTWTLVPAWRDQLIEKVDAHIGQHVGDSLFSAQRITTWLKAFDPRGIWFSTTTDVLHLCQMCHHSGTKMPAASHSDAVNEFAESLLRTETLSFGSELAQLAKLRWQRDDLVWKGALPLKTWLALTASGSFTLFNSENPKHLCASGLLKQERMGQFEFQHRALANLAVRDYLIHQITKEALDSWALACFEEQRRSMVDAALDAISIVELINVAEKLHLVTQDCATKIGASEAIFMAIARRIARGDTFGPEYIAALTSLAKCVLGRLDFTQGDWFLPSPWSRPSSSPDEQIEWITACWSWSLLPELRMDVSAEWLFPGWCESLGEAPLWLEHLWPQSSRNQLPPAWTNFFSVVDELVKDLSHPVLNAPRLLSIALLGKAARGAWCAEPSWWLFLNGSARESWVSKNLLERISVNNSEGAATLWPSFLLFERTSSDQFVRFSPVRRWLLGQLNPSNGLNSLTNQDLLYLAAIPETLPPAFRAPLLSLVMPLVSEMALLNEEQFLERFGPSAAPCLLDYLESGVMVDAAISFLWDWDPEAAIALLRKETPLSTTTLGAVVLACPANHLGVAIDLLWNDPAVLDASTRIDWARGHLSKSGIHSQQLIEIIANIPSAT
;
A
#
# COMPACT_ATOMS: atom_id res chain seq x y z
N MET A 1 7.32 -4.55 -32.10
CA MET A 1 8.72 -4.10 -31.94
C MET A 1 8.81 -2.59 -31.95
N PHE A 2 8.94 -2.03 -30.75
CA PHE A 2 9.38 -0.67 -30.52
C PHE A 2 10.88 -0.74 -30.21
N ALA A 3 11.71 -0.18 -31.09
CA ALA A 3 13.10 0.04 -30.77
C ALA A 3 13.16 1.29 -29.89
N LEU A 4 13.65 1.12 -28.67
CA LEU A 4 14.13 2.24 -27.87
C LEU A 4 15.42 2.71 -28.55
N ASP A 5 15.31 3.54 -29.61
CA ASP A 5 16.45 3.96 -30.44
C ASP A 5 17.57 4.65 -29.62
N ALA A 6 17.27 5.08 -28.39
CA ALA A 6 18.22 5.65 -27.44
C ALA A 6 18.99 4.60 -26.59
N PHE A 7 18.59 3.33 -26.59
CA PHE A 7 19.13 2.29 -25.70
C PHE A 7 19.52 1.06 -26.50
N LEU A 8 20.79 0.65 -26.43
CA LEU A 8 21.34 -0.58 -27.02
C LEU A 8 20.84 -1.86 -26.32
N LEU A 9 19.57 -1.90 -25.93
CA LEU A 9 18.84 -3.08 -25.47
C LEU A 9 18.07 -3.68 -26.65
N PRO A 10 17.75 -4.99 -26.66
CA PRO A 10 16.87 -5.55 -27.67
C PRO A 10 15.54 -4.78 -27.72
N PRO A 11 14.89 -4.61 -28.88
CA PRO A 11 13.64 -3.85 -29.00
C PRO A 11 12.54 -4.45 -28.12
N LEU A 12 11.78 -3.60 -27.41
CA LEU A 12 10.64 -4.03 -26.61
C LEU A 12 9.49 -4.44 -27.53
N ASP A 13 8.92 -5.62 -27.33
CA ASP A 13 7.71 -6.02 -28.03
C ASP A 13 6.44 -5.65 -27.25
N LEU A 14 5.91 -4.46 -27.55
CA LEU A 14 4.66 -3.95 -26.97
C LEU A 14 3.41 -4.75 -27.38
N LYS A 15 3.52 -5.75 -28.28
CA LYS A 15 2.42 -6.61 -28.72
C LYS A 15 2.30 -7.94 -27.95
N GLN A 16 3.42 -8.54 -27.57
CA GLN A 16 3.46 -9.88 -26.94
C GLN A 16 3.93 -9.86 -25.47
N GLY A 17 4.40 -8.71 -24.96
CA GLY A 17 4.85 -8.57 -23.58
C GLY A 17 3.72 -8.46 -22.56
N ARG A 18 3.98 -8.90 -21.32
CA ARG A 18 3.17 -8.49 -20.15
C ARG A 18 3.08 -6.96 -20.12
N PRO A 19 1.94 -6.35 -19.76
CA PRO A 19 1.79 -4.90 -19.78
C PRO A 19 2.94 -4.21 -19.03
N TRP A 20 3.45 -3.12 -19.62
CA TRP A 20 4.43 -2.24 -18.99
C TRP A 20 3.74 -1.46 -17.87
N GLN A 21 3.51 -2.14 -16.74
CA GLN A 21 2.73 -1.65 -15.61
C GLN A 21 3.67 -1.27 -14.45
N LEU A 22 4.40 -0.17 -14.61
CA LEU A 22 5.29 0.39 -13.58
C LEU A 22 4.66 1.57 -12.82
N ALA A 23 3.47 2.01 -13.26
CA ALA A 23 2.78 3.17 -12.75
C ALA A 23 1.26 2.99 -12.86
N THR A 24 0.55 3.83 -12.12
CA THR A 24 -0.93 3.88 -12.10
C THR A 24 -1.41 5.32 -12.20
N ALA A 25 -2.55 5.53 -12.86
CA ALA A 25 -3.20 6.83 -12.90
C ALA A 25 -3.93 7.11 -11.58
N GLU A 26 -3.57 8.19 -10.91
CA GLU A 26 -4.18 8.64 -9.66
C GLU A 26 -4.97 9.94 -9.87
N LEU A 27 -6.26 9.93 -9.53
CA LEU A 27 -7.10 11.12 -9.60
C LEU A 27 -6.67 12.15 -8.54
N ASP A 28 -6.64 13.43 -8.90
CA ASP A 28 -6.38 14.56 -8.00
C ASP A 28 -7.25 14.46 -6.72
N LEU A 29 -6.61 14.59 -5.56
CA LEU A 29 -7.26 14.49 -4.24
C LEU A 29 -8.42 15.48 -4.10
N SER A 30 -8.32 16.67 -4.69
CA SER A 30 -9.37 17.68 -4.66
C SER A 30 -10.64 17.28 -5.43
N GLN A 31 -10.53 16.24 -6.29
CA GLN A 31 -11.61 15.73 -7.12
C GLN A 31 -12.22 14.43 -6.59
N ARG A 32 -11.67 13.85 -5.53
CA ARG A 32 -12.19 12.61 -4.92
C ARG A 32 -13.40 12.92 -4.03
N ASP A 33 -14.49 12.18 -4.20
CA ASP A 33 -15.63 12.21 -3.28
C ASP A 33 -15.45 11.12 -2.20
N PRO A 34 -15.30 11.49 -0.92
CA PRO A 34 -15.23 10.52 0.18
C PRO A 34 -16.46 9.61 0.28
N GLY A 35 -17.62 10.06 -0.22
CA GLY A 35 -18.89 9.33 -0.17
C GLY A 35 -19.25 8.51 -1.41
N ALA A 36 -18.47 8.58 -2.49
CA ALA A 36 -18.82 7.88 -3.73
C ALA A 36 -18.57 6.36 -3.62
N LEU A 37 -19.55 5.56 -4.07
CA LEU A 37 -19.47 4.09 -4.09
C LEU A 37 -18.46 3.56 -5.12
N SER A 38 -18.12 4.35 -6.14
CA SER A 38 -17.14 4.04 -7.17
C SER A 38 -16.26 5.25 -7.43
N ILE A 39 -14.95 5.08 -7.29
CA ILE A 39 -13.96 6.10 -7.71
C ILE A 39 -13.91 6.05 -9.24
N PRO A 40 -13.93 7.19 -9.96
CA PRO A 40 -13.62 7.20 -11.38
C PRO A 40 -12.31 6.45 -11.66
N THR A 41 -12.21 5.73 -12.78
CA THR A 41 -10.97 5.06 -13.21
C THR A 41 -10.63 5.42 -14.66
N LEU A 42 -9.33 5.46 -14.97
CA LEU A 42 -8.83 5.65 -16.34
C LEU A 42 -8.84 4.34 -17.17
N GLU A 43 -9.29 3.23 -16.58
CA GLU A 43 -9.23 1.88 -17.18
C GLU A 43 -9.98 1.79 -18.50
N HIS A 44 -11.06 2.56 -18.66
CA HIS A 44 -11.81 2.63 -19.91
C HIS A 44 -10.99 3.14 -21.11
N TRP A 45 -9.88 3.86 -20.87
CA TRP A 45 -8.89 4.20 -21.89
C TRP A 45 -7.72 3.22 -21.94
N LEU A 46 -7.22 2.79 -20.78
CA LEU A 46 -5.99 2.01 -20.66
C LEU A 46 -6.17 0.52 -20.98
N GLU A 47 -7.28 -0.06 -20.52
CA GLU A 47 -7.61 -1.48 -20.64
C GLU A 47 -9.13 -1.60 -20.86
N PRO A 48 -9.67 -1.19 -22.02
CA PRO A 48 -11.09 -1.29 -22.27
C PRO A 48 -11.51 -2.77 -22.29
N ALA A 49 -12.08 -3.23 -21.19
CA ALA A 49 -12.65 -4.58 -21.09
C ALA A 49 -13.68 -4.76 -22.22
N GLY A 50 -13.77 -5.96 -22.80
CA GLY A 50 -14.73 -6.25 -23.89
C GLY A 50 -16.21 -6.04 -23.56
N TRP A 51 -16.54 -5.59 -22.34
CA TRP A 51 -17.87 -5.32 -21.81
C TRP A 51 -18.14 -3.83 -21.56
N THR A 52 -17.23 -2.91 -21.92
CA THR A 52 -17.49 -1.46 -21.84
C THR A 52 -18.57 -1.07 -22.85
N GLN A 53 -19.83 -1.09 -22.40
CA GLN A 53 -21.01 -0.84 -23.23
C GLN A 53 -21.12 0.59 -23.79
N ARG A 54 -20.27 1.54 -23.34
CA ARG A 54 -20.30 2.93 -23.79
C ARG A 54 -18.89 3.47 -24.10
N PRO A 55 -18.71 4.19 -25.22
CA PRO A 55 -17.46 4.86 -25.51
C PRO A 55 -17.16 5.94 -24.46
N PRO A 56 -15.87 6.26 -24.22
CA PRO A 56 -15.48 7.38 -23.37
C PRO A 56 -16.14 8.69 -23.83
N TYR A 57 -16.64 9.48 -22.88
CA TYR A 57 -17.30 10.77 -23.16
C TYR A 57 -16.70 11.94 -22.36
N ASP A 58 -15.87 11.66 -21.36
CA ASP A 58 -15.25 12.68 -20.50
C ASP A 58 -13.98 13.29 -21.11
N LEU A 59 -13.65 14.52 -20.70
CA LEU A 59 -12.34 15.12 -20.92
C LEU A 59 -11.43 14.78 -19.73
N GLU A 60 -10.37 14.04 -20.01
CA GLU A 60 -9.43 13.55 -19.00
C GLU A 60 -8.02 14.04 -19.32
N TRP A 61 -7.34 14.57 -18.31
CA TRP A 61 -5.96 15.06 -18.42
C TRP A 61 -5.04 14.18 -17.58
N LEU A 62 -4.12 13.47 -18.23
CA LEU A 62 -3.12 12.63 -17.59
C LEU A 62 -1.75 13.31 -17.66
N TYR A 63 -1.25 13.74 -16.51
CA TYR A 63 0.11 14.23 -16.34
C TYR A 63 1.09 13.06 -16.19
N VAL A 64 2.04 12.97 -17.12
CA VAL A 64 3.15 12.00 -17.09
C VAL A 64 4.47 12.75 -17.17
N GLU A 65 5.14 12.87 -16.02
CA GLU A 65 6.41 13.59 -15.91
C GLU A 65 7.54 12.89 -16.68
N ASP A 66 7.61 11.57 -16.62
CA ASP A 66 8.66 10.77 -17.24
C ASP A 66 8.41 10.61 -18.75
N ASP A 67 9.34 11.10 -19.57
CA ASP A 67 9.29 11.06 -21.03
C ASP A 67 9.17 9.64 -21.58
N LEU A 68 9.89 8.68 -20.97
CA LEU A 68 9.90 7.30 -21.40
C LEU A 68 8.58 6.62 -21.06
N GLU A 69 8.08 6.80 -19.84
CA GLU A 69 6.76 6.29 -19.44
C GLU A 69 5.67 6.84 -20.36
N ARG A 70 5.73 8.14 -20.68
CA ARG A 70 4.79 8.79 -21.58
C ARG A 70 4.85 8.19 -22.99
N GLU A 71 6.05 7.96 -23.50
CA GLU A 71 6.25 7.35 -24.82
C GLU A 71 5.79 5.88 -24.85
N ILE A 72 6.16 5.08 -23.85
CA ILE A 72 5.75 3.67 -23.77
C ILE A 72 4.23 3.58 -23.61
N LEU A 73 3.62 4.40 -22.75
CA LEU A 73 2.18 4.44 -22.55
C LEU A 73 1.44 4.78 -23.85
N SER A 74 1.81 5.89 -24.49
CA SER A 74 1.17 6.35 -25.73
C SER A 74 1.32 5.34 -26.87
N ARG A 75 2.51 4.75 -27.03
CA ARG A 75 2.77 3.73 -28.06
C ARG A 75 2.07 2.42 -27.76
N SER A 76 1.93 2.04 -26.49
CA SER A 76 1.15 0.87 -26.09
C SER A 76 -0.32 1.06 -26.46
N LEU A 77 -0.91 2.22 -26.14
CA LEU A 77 -2.28 2.56 -26.55
C LEU A 77 -2.46 2.52 -28.08
N ALA A 78 -1.49 3.07 -28.83
CA ALA A 78 -1.50 3.04 -30.29
C ALA A 78 -1.39 1.61 -30.86
N THR A 79 -0.66 0.74 -30.16
CA THR A 79 -0.42 -0.66 -30.57
C THR A 79 -1.64 -1.54 -30.34
N VAL A 80 -2.36 -1.34 -29.23
CA VAL A 80 -3.60 -2.06 -28.93
C VAL A 80 -4.74 -1.60 -29.86
N ALA A 81 -4.66 -0.36 -30.37
CA ALA A 81 -5.53 0.19 -31.42
C ALA A 81 -7.03 0.26 -31.07
N HIS A 82 -7.37 0.38 -29.78
CA HIS A 82 -8.76 0.60 -29.34
C HIS A 82 -9.26 2.02 -29.65
N PHE A 83 -8.38 3.01 -29.56
CA PHE A 83 -8.67 4.41 -29.84
C PHE A 83 -7.60 4.99 -30.77
N GLU A 84 -7.96 6.05 -31.51
CA GLU A 84 -6.98 6.81 -32.28
C GLU A 84 -6.04 7.55 -31.33
N VAL A 85 -4.73 7.36 -31.52
CA VAL A 85 -3.69 8.08 -30.79
C VAL A 85 -3.03 9.09 -31.72
N VAL A 86 -3.07 10.36 -31.36
CA VAL A 86 -2.51 11.48 -32.13
C VAL A 86 -1.33 12.08 -31.36
N TYR A 87 -0.21 12.25 -32.04
CA TYR A 87 0.99 12.90 -31.48
C TYR A 87 1.09 14.32 -32.01
N ALA A 88 1.28 15.29 -31.11
CA ALA A 88 1.38 16.70 -31.45
C ALA A 88 2.43 17.41 -30.59
N GLU A 89 2.95 18.54 -31.07
CA GLU A 89 3.80 19.39 -30.24
C GLU A 89 2.94 20.11 -29.19
N THR A 90 1.82 20.69 -29.59
CA THR A 90 0.83 21.36 -28.72
C THR A 90 -0.60 20.90 -29.02
N LEU A 91 -1.57 21.17 -28.14
CA LEU A 91 -2.98 20.85 -28.43
C LEU A 91 -3.56 21.73 -29.54
N ALA A 92 -3.06 22.95 -29.70
CA ALA A 92 -3.44 23.88 -30.76
C ALA A 92 -3.17 23.28 -32.16
N ASP A 93 -2.09 22.52 -32.32
CA ASP A 93 -1.72 21.87 -33.59
C ASP A 93 -2.76 20.85 -34.06
N VAL A 94 -3.55 20.31 -33.12
CA VAL A 94 -4.59 19.30 -33.37
C VAL A 94 -6.01 19.82 -33.13
N ALA A 95 -6.19 21.15 -33.12
CA ALA A 95 -7.49 21.79 -32.92
C ALA A 95 -8.57 21.31 -33.91
N SER A 96 -8.20 21.00 -35.16
CA SER A 96 -9.12 20.44 -36.15
C SER A 96 -9.63 19.04 -35.76
N ARG A 97 -8.78 18.22 -35.14
CA ARG A 97 -9.13 16.87 -34.68
C ARG A 97 -9.97 16.89 -33.41
N LEU A 98 -9.71 17.84 -32.50
CA LEU A 98 -10.50 18.05 -31.28
C LEU A 98 -11.97 18.42 -31.55
N ARG A 99 -12.28 18.95 -32.74
CA ARG A 99 -13.66 19.28 -33.17
C ARG A 99 -14.48 18.06 -33.62
N ILE A 100 -13.85 16.90 -33.81
CA ILE A 100 -14.51 15.68 -34.30
C ILE A 100 -15.12 14.92 -33.11
N GLN A 101 -16.39 14.52 -33.22
CA GLN A 101 -17.12 13.72 -32.23
C GLN A 101 -16.72 12.23 -32.24
N LYS A 102 -15.42 11.94 -32.08
CA LYS A 102 -14.90 10.59 -31.92
C LYS A 102 -13.86 10.55 -30.79
N PRO A 103 -13.94 9.56 -29.88
CA PRO A 103 -12.95 9.39 -28.83
C PRO A 103 -11.53 9.38 -29.37
N VAL A 104 -10.63 10.12 -28.72
CA VAL A 104 -9.24 10.27 -29.16
C VAL A 104 -8.31 10.41 -27.97
N VAL A 105 -7.13 9.81 -28.10
CA VAL A 105 -6.00 10.03 -27.19
C VAL A 105 -5.04 11.00 -27.88
N ILE A 106 -4.70 12.10 -27.21
CA ILE A 106 -3.78 13.11 -27.74
C ILE A 106 -2.57 13.18 -26.82
N CYS A 107 -1.40 12.89 -27.37
CA CYS A 107 -0.12 12.95 -26.67
C CYS A 107 0.61 14.22 -27.11
N VAL A 108 0.81 15.14 -26.18
CA VAL A 108 1.51 16.42 -26.43
C VAL A 108 2.90 16.43 -25.85
N ARG A 109 3.79 17.20 -26.47
CA ARG A 109 5.19 17.37 -26.02
C ARG A 109 5.40 18.68 -25.27
N GLY A 110 4.67 19.72 -25.63
CA GLY A 110 4.80 21.06 -25.09
C GLY A 110 3.46 21.67 -24.69
N ASP A 111 3.55 22.72 -23.88
CA ASP A 111 2.42 23.53 -23.44
C ASP A 111 2.27 24.72 -24.40
N GLY A 112 1.20 24.74 -25.18
CA GLY A 112 0.84 25.87 -26.06
C GLY A 112 0.19 27.04 -25.29
N GLY A 113 0.02 26.92 -23.97
CA GLY A 113 -0.55 27.94 -23.11
C GLY A 113 -2.01 28.24 -23.45
N HIS A 114 -2.34 29.51 -23.68
CA HIS A 114 -3.71 29.94 -23.93
C HIS A 114 -4.30 29.34 -25.22
N ASP A 115 -3.49 29.13 -26.25
CA ASP A 115 -3.97 28.59 -27.54
C ASP A 115 -4.43 27.13 -27.42
N ASP A 116 -3.79 26.35 -26.54
CA ASP A 116 -4.20 24.98 -26.21
C ASP A 116 -5.56 24.96 -25.50
N MET A 117 -5.76 25.88 -24.55
CA MET A 117 -7.03 26.04 -23.84
C MET A 117 -8.15 26.44 -24.81
N LEU A 118 -7.86 27.35 -25.74
CA LEU A 118 -8.79 27.72 -26.80
C LEU A 118 -9.13 26.51 -27.67
N ALA A 119 -8.16 25.70 -28.08
CA ALA A 119 -8.42 24.50 -28.89
C ALA A 119 -9.34 23.52 -28.16
N LEU A 120 -9.13 23.29 -26.86
CA LEU A 120 -9.98 22.44 -26.03
C LEU A 120 -11.39 22.99 -25.85
N ALA A 121 -11.55 24.30 -25.69
CA ALA A 121 -12.87 24.91 -25.52
C ALA A 121 -13.79 24.77 -26.75
N HIS A 122 -13.23 24.53 -27.94
CA HIS A 122 -14.00 24.27 -29.17
C HIS A 122 -14.38 22.79 -29.35
N ARG A 123 -14.03 21.90 -28.41
CA ARG A 123 -14.41 20.50 -28.48
C ARG A 123 -15.92 20.33 -28.29
N PRO A 124 -16.55 19.31 -28.90
CA PRO A 124 -17.91 18.91 -28.56
C PRO A 124 -17.98 18.32 -27.13
N GLU A 125 -19.03 18.63 -26.38
CA GLU A 125 -19.21 18.18 -24.98
C GLU A 125 -19.19 16.65 -24.83
N ASN A 126 -19.74 15.91 -25.81
CA ASN A 126 -19.87 14.46 -25.79
C ASN A 126 -18.71 13.69 -26.46
N ALA A 127 -17.62 14.37 -26.81
CA ALA A 127 -16.44 13.73 -27.37
C ALA A 127 -15.47 13.41 -26.23
N GLY A 128 -15.27 12.13 -25.92
CA GLY A 128 -14.25 11.71 -24.97
C GLY A 128 -12.86 12.05 -25.47
N VAL A 129 -12.05 12.71 -24.65
CA VAL A 129 -10.67 13.07 -25.01
C VAL A 129 -9.77 12.75 -23.83
N LEU A 130 -8.76 11.91 -24.06
CA LEU A 130 -7.67 11.71 -23.12
C LEU A 130 -6.46 12.51 -23.61
N ILE A 131 -5.96 13.41 -22.77
CA ILE A 131 -4.73 14.18 -23.05
C ILE A 131 -3.62 13.61 -22.18
N ILE A 132 -2.52 13.20 -22.80
CA ILE A 132 -1.32 12.74 -22.10
C ILE A 132 -0.24 13.81 -22.27
N ALA A 133 0.17 14.45 -21.18
CA ALA A 133 1.04 15.63 -21.22
C ALA A 133 2.17 15.61 -20.17
N PRO A 134 3.33 16.23 -20.44
CA PRO A 134 4.42 16.43 -19.48
C PRO A 134 4.18 17.58 -18.50
N PHE A 135 2.95 18.05 -18.37
CA PHE A 135 2.58 19.12 -17.45
C PHE A 135 1.16 18.92 -16.95
N MET A 136 0.91 19.45 -15.77
CA MET A 136 -0.44 19.54 -15.23
C MET A 136 -1.21 20.66 -15.90
N LEU A 137 -2.48 20.39 -16.19
CA LEU A 137 -3.42 21.41 -16.67
C LEU A 137 -3.54 22.52 -15.62
N PRO A 138 -3.31 23.80 -15.98
CA PRO A 138 -3.46 24.90 -15.05
C PRO A 138 -4.85 24.96 -14.42
N THR A 139 -4.89 25.21 -13.11
CA THR A 139 -6.13 25.46 -12.37
C THR A 139 -6.18 26.91 -11.92
N ARG A 140 -7.32 27.58 -12.10
CA ARG A 140 -7.52 28.89 -11.49
C ARG A 140 -7.75 28.76 -9.98
N LYS A 141 -7.38 29.78 -9.20
CA LYS A 141 -7.70 29.81 -7.77
C LYS A 141 -9.21 29.94 -7.59
N ALA A 142 -9.80 29.10 -6.75
CA ALA A 142 -11.21 29.25 -6.35
C ALA A 142 -11.38 30.56 -5.58
N THR A 143 -12.32 31.41 -5.98
CA THR A 143 -12.67 32.65 -5.28
C THR A 143 -13.87 32.46 -4.33
N SER A 144 -14.75 31.48 -4.58
CA SER A 144 -15.75 30.98 -3.62
C SER A 144 -16.34 29.60 -3.98
N SER A 145 -16.92 28.91 -3.00
CA SER A 145 -17.64 27.62 -3.20
C SER A 145 -18.98 27.75 -3.94
N ALA A 146 -19.51 28.98 -4.10
CA ALA A 146 -20.79 29.26 -4.76
C ALA A 146 -20.63 29.64 -6.25
N GLU A 147 -19.40 29.70 -6.78
CA GLU A 147 -19.12 30.05 -8.18
C GLU A 147 -19.78 29.15 -9.22
N TYR A 148 -20.05 27.89 -8.86
CA TYR A 148 -20.77 26.97 -9.74
C TYR A 148 -22.16 27.51 -10.12
N PHE A 149 -22.75 28.37 -9.27
CA PHE A 149 -24.05 29.01 -9.47
C PHE A 149 -23.96 30.51 -9.83
N GLY A 150 -22.76 31.02 -10.12
CA GLY A 150 -22.53 32.45 -10.36
C GLY A 150 -23.19 33.00 -11.62
N TRP A 151 -23.62 34.26 -11.58
CA TRP A 151 -24.27 34.97 -12.69
C TRP A 151 -23.37 35.11 -13.93
N GLU A 152 -22.05 35.19 -13.73
CA GLU A 152 -21.04 35.25 -14.80
C GLU A 152 -21.00 33.95 -15.64
N ARG A 153 -21.28 32.80 -15.01
CA ARG A 153 -21.48 31.51 -15.70
C ARG A 153 -22.79 31.46 -16.50
N GLN A 154 -23.79 32.27 -16.15
CA GLN A 154 -25.07 32.29 -16.87
C GLN A 154 -25.10 33.30 -18.02
N SER A 155 -24.15 34.24 -18.05
CA SER A 155 -24.12 35.37 -18.99
C SER A 155 -22.99 35.32 -20.01
N SER A 156 -22.08 34.34 -19.92
CA SER A 156 -20.95 34.18 -20.82
C SER A 156 -21.31 33.42 -22.11
N SER A 157 -20.52 33.63 -23.17
CA SER A 157 -20.66 32.83 -24.40
C SER A 157 -20.28 31.37 -24.13
N GLN A 158 -20.83 30.41 -24.88
CA GLN A 158 -20.52 28.98 -24.69
C GLN A 158 -19.01 28.69 -24.73
N ARG A 159 -18.25 29.45 -25.52
CA ARG A 159 -16.78 29.33 -25.60
C ARG A 159 -16.10 29.76 -24.31
N ASP A 160 -16.51 30.90 -23.76
CA ASP A 160 -15.95 31.44 -22.52
C ASP A 160 -16.34 30.56 -21.32
N LEU A 161 -17.53 29.96 -21.36
CA LEU A 161 -17.97 28.96 -20.39
C LEU A 161 -17.12 27.70 -20.44
N ASN A 162 -16.85 27.17 -21.63
CA ASN A 162 -16.00 25.98 -21.78
C ASN A 162 -14.57 26.25 -21.27
N LEU A 163 -13.99 27.43 -21.55
CA LEU A 163 -12.69 27.82 -21.00
C LEU A 163 -12.71 27.90 -19.47
N TYR A 164 -13.73 28.57 -18.93
CA TYR A 164 -13.93 28.71 -17.49
C TYR A 164 -14.09 27.35 -16.78
N GLU A 165 -14.77 26.41 -17.44
CA GLU A 165 -15.00 25.05 -16.96
C GLU A 165 -13.75 24.18 -16.99
N ILE A 166 -12.91 24.30 -18.03
CA ILE A 166 -11.64 23.55 -18.13
C ILE A 166 -10.66 23.95 -17.01
N GLU A 167 -10.65 25.22 -16.62
CA GLU A 167 -9.75 25.74 -15.56
C GLU A 167 -10.32 25.55 -14.14
N MET A 168 -11.55 25.05 -14.00
CA MET A 168 -12.23 24.96 -12.71
C MET A 168 -11.51 23.98 -11.76
N PRO A 169 -11.23 24.37 -10.50
CA PRO A 169 -10.66 23.50 -9.49
C PRO A 169 -11.73 22.67 -8.76
N GLY A 170 -11.29 21.57 -8.13
CA GLY A 170 -12.08 20.79 -7.17
C GLY A 170 -13.08 19.80 -7.77
N ARG A 171 -13.91 19.24 -6.89
CA ARG A 171 -14.80 18.09 -7.12
C ARG A 171 -15.76 18.22 -8.32
N PHE A 172 -16.27 19.41 -8.59
CA PHE A 172 -17.25 19.62 -9.67
C PHE A 172 -16.62 20.02 -10.99
N ALA A 173 -15.28 19.99 -11.08
CA ALA A 173 -14.60 20.29 -12.32
C ALA A 173 -14.94 19.24 -13.40
N PRO A 174 -15.34 19.67 -14.60
CA PRO A 174 -15.70 18.76 -15.68
C PRO A 174 -14.50 18.05 -16.30
N VAL A 175 -13.28 18.54 -16.05
CA VAL A 175 -12.03 17.87 -16.45
C VAL A 175 -11.52 17.03 -15.29
N LYS A 176 -11.39 15.72 -15.51
CA LYS A 176 -10.75 14.82 -14.54
C LYS A 176 -9.24 14.90 -14.72
N ARG A 177 -8.52 15.24 -13.66
CA ARG A 177 -7.06 15.43 -13.66
C ARG A 177 -6.40 14.25 -12.96
N TRP A 178 -5.49 13.62 -13.67
CA TRP A 178 -4.82 12.40 -13.26
C TRP A 178 -3.31 12.63 -13.24
N THR A 179 -2.66 12.08 -12.23
CA THR A 179 -1.19 11.98 -12.15
C THR A 179 -0.79 10.55 -12.45
N TRP A 180 0.19 10.35 -13.32
CA TRP A 180 0.81 9.05 -13.53
C TRP A 180 1.88 8.83 -12.47
N THR A 181 1.54 8.07 -11.44
CA THR A 181 2.41 7.83 -10.29
C THR A 181 3.05 6.45 -10.40
N LEU A 182 4.39 6.39 -10.34
CA LEU A 182 5.14 5.13 -10.30
C LEU A 182 4.81 4.35 -9.03
N VAL A 183 4.64 3.04 -9.14
CA VAL A 183 4.32 2.18 -7.98
C VAL A 183 5.53 2.09 -7.02
N PRO A 184 5.35 1.89 -5.69
CA PRO A 184 6.46 1.95 -4.73
C PRO A 184 7.69 1.08 -5.02
N ALA A 185 7.52 -0.04 -5.74
CA ALA A 185 8.60 -0.96 -6.13
C ALA A 185 8.96 -0.89 -7.63
N TRP A 186 8.67 0.22 -8.32
CA TRP A 186 8.85 0.35 -9.76
C TRP A 186 10.30 0.11 -10.22
N ARG A 187 11.30 0.52 -9.42
CA ARG A 187 12.73 0.32 -9.74
C ARG A 187 13.07 -1.16 -9.82
N ASP A 188 12.70 -1.91 -8.79
CA ASP A 188 12.90 -3.35 -8.71
C ASP A 188 12.19 -4.05 -9.89
N GLN A 189 10.93 -3.69 -10.14
CA GLN A 189 10.14 -4.27 -11.25
C GLN A 189 10.70 -3.94 -12.64
N LEU A 190 11.20 -2.72 -12.85
CA LEU A 190 11.82 -2.30 -14.10
C LEU A 190 13.10 -3.11 -14.35
N ILE A 191 13.95 -3.23 -13.33
CA ILE A 191 15.22 -3.97 -13.42
C ILE A 191 14.96 -5.45 -13.69
N GLU A 192 13.99 -6.07 -13.02
CA GLU A 192 13.58 -7.46 -13.27
C GLU A 192 13.04 -7.66 -14.69
N LYS A 193 12.23 -6.71 -15.19
CA LYS A 193 11.74 -6.74 -16.58
C LYS A 193 12.89 -6.64 -17.59
N VAL A 194 13.88 -5.78 -17.33
CA VAL A 194 15.08 -5.64 -18.18
C VAL A 194 15.90 -6.93 -18.15
N ASP A 195 16.10 -7.55 -16.99
CA ASP A 195 16.83 -8.83 -16.86
C ASP A 195 16.16 -9.95 -17.68
N ALA A 196 14.85 -10.11 -17.49
CA ALA A 196 14.05 -11.09 -18.22
C ALA A 196 14.11 -10.85 -19.73
N HIS A 197 14.10 -9.59 -20.16
CA HIS A 197 14.20 -9.22 -21.57
C HIS A 197 15.58 -9.49 -22.16
N ILE A 198 16.66 -9.16 -21.45
CA ILE A 198 18.04 -9.46 -21.85
C ILE A 198 18.23 -10.98 -21.94
N GLY A 199 17.81 -11.75 -20.92
CA GLY A 199 17.97 -13.20 -20.88
C GLY A 199 17.22 -13.94 -22.01
N GLN A 200 16.14 -13.36 -22.54
CA GLN A 200 15.43 -13.92 -23.71
C GLN A 200 16.18 -13.72 -25.03
N HIS A 201 17.05 -12.72 -25.13
CA HIS A 201 17.67 -12.30 -26.40
C HIS A 201 19.20 -12.47 -26.41
N VAL A 202 19.85 -12.56 -25.24
CA VAL A 202 21.30 -12.64 -25.06
C VAL A 202 21.62 -13.78 -24.10
N GLY A 203 22.28 -14.83 -24.61
CA GLY A 203 22.55 -16.07 -23.86
C GLY A 203 23.65 -15.95 -22.78
N ASP A 204 24.57 -14.99 -22.91
CA ASP A 204 25.64 -14.70 -21.94
C ASP A 204 25.63 -13.21 -21.60
N SER A 205 25.03 -12.83 -20.47
CA SER A 205 25.05 -11.44 -19.97
C SER A 205 25.65 -11.36 -18.57
N LEU A 206 26.46 -10.31 -18.32
CA LEU A 206 26.95 -9.95 -16.99
C LEU A 206 25.93 -9.12 -16.18
N PHE A 207 24.74 -8.92 -16.75
CA PHE A 207 23.62 -8.25 -16.12
C PHE A 207 23.01 -9.13 -15.02
N SER A 208 22.63 -8.52 -13.90
CA SER A 208 21.96 -9.22 -12.80
C SER A 208 21.03 -8.25 -12.12
N ALA A 209 19.73 -8.51 -12.18
CA ALA A 209 18.73 -7.67 -11.50
C ALA A 209 19.03 -7.56 -10.00
N GLN A 210 19.28 -8.70 -9.36
CA GLN A 210 19.56 -8.75 -7.93
C GLN A 210 20.74 -7.85 -7.53
N ARG A 211 21.82 -7.85 -8.33
CA ARG A 211 23.01 -7.03 -8.04
C ARG A 211 22.70 -5.53 -8.14
N ILE A 212 21.97 -5.11 -9.17
CA ILE A 212 21.63 -3.70 -9.40
C ILE A 212 20.62 -3.22 -8.36
N THR A 213 19.59 -4.00 -8.07
CA THR A 213 18.60 -3.69 -7.05
C THR A 213 19.24 -3.56 -5.66
N THR A 214 20.13 -4.48 -5.29
CA THR A 214 20.88 -4.41 -4.02
C THR A 214 21.75 -3.15 -3.97
N TRP A 215 22.41 -2.81 -5.09
CA TRP A 215 23.23 -1.61 -5.16
C TRP A 215 22.40 -0.33 -5.06
N LEU A 216 21.28 -0.21 -5.78
CA LEU A 216 20.41 0.96 -5.71
C LEU A 216 19.82 1.16 -4.31
N LYS A 217 19.46 0.08 -3.62
CA LYS A 217 19.00 0.14 -2.22
C LYS A 217 20.07 0.69 -1.28
N ALA A 218 21.35 0.46 -1.58
CA ALA A 218 22.48 1.01 -0.81
C ALA A 218 22.90 2.42 -1.26
N PHE A 219 22.91 2.70 -2.56
CA PHE A 219 23.46 3.91 -3.16
C PHE A 219 22.44 5.06 -3.25
N ASP A 220 21.19 4.75 -3.60
CA ASP A 220 20.11 5.71 -3.73
C ASP A 220 18.81 5.18 -3.10
N PRO A 221 18.78 4.93 -1.78
CA PRO A 221 17.60 4.35 -1.12
C PRO A 221 16.34 5.19 -1.35
N ARG A 222 16.46 6.52 -1.39
CA ARG A 222 15.35 7.47 -1.53
C ARG A 222 14.93 7.73 -2.99
N GLY A 223 15.68 7.27 -3.99
CA GLY A 223 15.36 7.53 -5.40
C GLY A 223 15.55 8.99 -5.80
N ILE A 224 16.49 9.70 -5.17
CA ILE A 224 16.78 11.11 -5.44
C ILE A 224 17.71 11.25 -6.64
N TRP A 225 18.68 10.35 -6.76
CA TRP A 225 19.70 10.39 -7.81
C TRP A 225 19.19 9.77 -9.12
N PHE A 226 18.46 8.65 -9.02
CA PHE A 226 17.81 7.94 -10.12
C PHE A 226 16.29 7.98 -9.91
N SER A 227 15.69 9.11 -10.29
CA SER A 227 14.28 9.42 -9.99
C SER A 227 13.32 9.03 -11.12
N THR A 228 13.84 8.75 -12.31
CA THR A 228 13.04 8.39 -13.50
C THR A 228 13.37 6.99 -14.02
N THR A 229 12.44 6.40 -14.77
CA THR A 229 12.65 5.11 -15.44
C THR A 229 13.79 5.18 -16.46
N THR A 230 13.93 6.33 -17.12
CA THR A 230 15.05 6.63 -18.02
C THR A 230 16.39 6.57 -17.29
N ASP A 231 16.49 7.14 -16.09
CA ASP A 231 17.71 7.11 -15.29
C ASP A 231 18.11 5.67 -14.90
N VAL A 232 17.14 4.85 -14.51
CA VAL A 232 17.37 3.45 -14.13
C VAL A 232 17.69 2.58 -15.35
N LEU A 233 17.11 2.85 -16.53
CA LEU A 233 17.47 2.16 -17.77
C LEU A 233 18.90 2.47 -18.20
N HIS A 234 19.33 3.73 -18.09
CA HIS A 234 20.72 4.12 -18.33
C HIS A 234 21.70 3.36 -17.43
N LEU A 235 21.37 3.23 -16.13
CA LEU A 235 22.12 2.41 -15.19
C LEU A 235 22.16 0.93 -15.65
N CYS A 236 21.01 0.37 -16.05
CA CYS A 236 20.93 -1.00 -16.52
C CYS A 236 21.81 -1.23 -17.77
N GLN A 237 21.80 -0.28 -18.70
CA GLN A 237 22.62 -0.32 -19.92
C GLN A 237 24.11 -0.35 -19.58
N MET A 238 24.57 0.49 -18.64
CA MET A 238 25.96 0.45 -18.19
C MET A 238 26.33 -0.93 -17.67
N CYS A 239 25.54 -1.47 -16.73
CA CYS A 239 25.80 -2.78 -16.14
C CYS A 239 25.82 -3.92 -17.16
N HIS A 240 25.03 -3.82 -18.23
CA HIS A 240 25.03 -4.79 -19.32
C HIS A 240 26.32 -4.74 -20.17
N HIS A 241 26.81 -3.53 -20.50
CA HIS A 241 27.92 -3.34 -21.45
C HIS A 241 29.32 -3.42 -20.82
N SER A 242 29.48 -2.97 -19.57
CA SER A 242 30.79 -2.82 -18.96
C SER A 242 31.14 -3.94 -17.98
N GLY A 243 30.13 -4.67 -17.46
CA GLY A 243 30.34 -5.64 -16.38
C GLY A 243 31.07 -5.06 -15.15
N THR A 244 31.19 -3.73 -15.07
CA THR A 244 32.07 -3.02 -14.14
C THR A 244 31.60 -3.15 -12.70
N LYS A 245 32.55 -3.05 -11.76
CA LYS A 245 32.22 -2.79 -10.36
C LYS A 245 31.47 -1.46 -10.29
N MET A 246 30.25 -1.48 -9.78
CA MET A 246 29.50 -0.26 -9.49
C MET A 246 30.18 0.50 -8.34
N PRO A 247 30.21 1.84 -8.35
CA PRO A 247 30.88 2.62 -7.33
C PRO A 247 30.24 2.41 -5.96
N ALA A 248 31.03 2.50 -4.91
CA ALA A 248 30.51 2.48 -3.54
C ALA A 248 29.68 3.75 -3.25
N ALA A 249 28.71 3.65 -2.34
CA ALA A 249 27.85 4.77 -1.93
C ALA A 249 28.62 5.95 -1.30
N SER A 250 29.88 5.75 -0.87
CA SER A 250 30.76 6.80 -0.35
C SER A 250 31.80 7.31 -1.34
N HIS A 251 31.83 6.79 -2.58
CA HIS A 251 32.82 7.21 -3.57
C HIS A 251 32.49 8.61 -4.11
N SER A 252 33.47 9.52 -4.03
CA SER A 252 33.38 10.93 -4.42
C SER A 252 33.61 11.24 -5.92
N ASP A 253 33.73 10.21 -6.77
CA ASP A 253 34.00 10.35 -8.22
C ASP A 253 33.04 9.48 -9.06
N ALA A 254 31.86 9.17 -8.51
CA ALA A 254 30.89 8.30 -9.18
C ALA A 254 30.48 8.89 -10.55
N VAL A 255 30.46 10.21 -10.69
CA VAL A 255 30.10 10.90 -11.93
C VAL A 255 31.04 10.59 -13.08
N ASN A 256 32.35 10.59 -12.83
CA ASN A 256 33.33 10.36 -13.88
C ASN A 256 33.26 8.92 -14.36
N GLU A 257 33.13 7.95 -13.44
CA GLU A 257 32.93 6.54 -13.79
C GLU A 257 31.62 6.31 -14.56
N PHE A 258 30.54 6.99 -14.16
CA PHE A 258 29.25 6.93 -14.87
C PHE A 258 29.32 7.57 -16.26
N ALA A 259 29.90 8.76 -16.37
CA ALA A 259 30.01 9.50 -17.63
C ALA A 259 30.90 8.78 -18.65
N GLU A 260 32.08 8.26 -18.23
CA GLU A 260 32.97 7.48 -19.09
C GLU A 260 32.31 6.21 -19.64
N SER A 261 31.45 5.57 -18.84
CA SER A 261 30.76 4.34 -19.22
C SER A 261 29.51 4.58 -20.07
N LEU A 262 28.74 5.64 -19.77
CA LEU A 262 27.49 5.96 -20.47
C LEU A 262 27.75 6.58 -21.86
N LEU A 263 28.81 7.38 -21.98
CA LEU A 263 29.06 8.25 -23.12
C LEU A 263 30.23 7.76 -23.97
N ARG A 264 30.41 6.44 -24.15
CA ARG A 264 31.53 5.82 -24.91
C ARG A 264 31.77 6.42 -26.31
N THR A 265 30.81 7.17 -26.85
CA THR A 265 30.83 7.86 -28.15
C THR A 265 31.04 9.37 -28.08
N GLU A 266 30.95 10.01 -26.90
CA GLU A 266 31.09 11.46 -26.73
C GLU A 266 32.48 11.83 -26.19
N THR A 267 32.89 13.08 -26.41
CA THR A 267 34.21 13.57 -25.99
C THR A 267 34.39 13.52 -24.47
N LEU A 268 35.57 13.12 -24.00
CA LEU A 268 35.97 13.08 -22.57
C LEU A 268 35.66 14.39 -21.80
N SER A 269 35.52 15.52 -22.49
CA SER A 269 35.17 16.81 -21.86
C SER A 269 33.70 16.91 -21.43
N PHE A 270 32.78 16.12 -22.01
CA PHE A 270 31.34 16.24 -21.76
C PHE A 270 30.97 16.07 -20.28
N GLY A 271 31.48 15.01 -19.65
CA GLY A 271 31.19 14.74 -18.23
C GLY A 271 31.65 15.89 -17.32
N SER A 272 32.84 16.43 -17.60
CA SER A 272 33.39 17.58 -16.85
C SER A 272 32.61 18.87 -17.08
N GLU A 273 32.15 19.11 -18.32
CA GLU A 273 31.33 20.28 -18.68
C GLU A 273 29.95 20.22 -18.03
N LEU A 274 29.30 19.05 -18.07
CA LEU A 274 28.01 18.81 -17.41
C LEU A 274 28.13 18.98 -15.90
N ALA A 275 29.16 18.40 -15.28
CA ALA A 275 29.38 18.51 -13.85
C ALA A 275 29.59 19.96 -13.41
N GLN A 276 30.37 20.72 -14.18
CA GLN A 276 30.58 22.14 -13.90
C GLN A 276 29.30 22.96 -14.08
N LEU A 277 28.50 22.69 -15.12
CA LEU A 277 27.22 23.36 -15.35
C LEU A 277 26.21 23.06 -14.23
N ALA A 278 26.15 21.80 -13.78
CA ALA A 278 25.35 21.36 -12.64
C ALA A 278 25.75 22.08 -11.35
N LYS A 279 27.05 22.18 -11.07
CA LYS A 279 27.60 22.94 -9.94
C LYS A 279 27.23 24.42 -10.00
N LEU A 280 27.33 25.07 -11.17
CA LEU A 280 26.98 26.48 -11.32
C LEU A 280 25.49 26.73 -11.04
N ARG A 281 24.61 25.84 -11.51
CA ARG A 281 23.18 25.90 -11.18
C ARG A 281 22.93 25.69 -9.68
N TRP A 282 23.62 24.72 -9.07
CA TRP A 282 23.50 24.43 -7.64
C TRP A 282 23.81 25.66 -6.77
N GLN A 283 24.91 26.36 -7.08
CA GLN A 283 25.40 27.54 -6.35
C GLN A 283 24.50 28.78 -6.47
N ARG A 284 23.44 28.74 -7.29
CA ARG A 284 22.52 29.86 -7.51
C ARG A 284 21.21 29.65 -6.76
N ASP A 285 21.17 30.12 -5.52
CA ASP A 285 20.04 29.93 -4.59
C ASP A 285 18.70 30.48 -5.11
N ASP A 286 18.72 31.46 -6.02
CA ASP A 286 17.54 32.05 -6.64
C ASP A 286 16.89 31.15 -7.72
N LEU A 287 17.59 30.12 -8.17
CA LEU A 287 17.11 29.18 -9.18
C LEU A 287 16.55 27.91 -8.53
N VAL A 288 15.51 27.35 -9.15
CA VAL A 288 15.00 26.01 -8.82
C VAL A 288 15.98 24.94 -9.31
N TRP A 289 16.16 23.87 -8.53
CA TRP A 289 17.03 22.75 -8.91
C TRP A 289 16.36 21.82 -9.93
N LYS A 290 15.11 21.45 -9.70
CA LYS A 290 14.30 20.60 -10.59
C LYS A 290 13.46 21.48 -11.52
N GLY A 291 13.43 21.09 -12.79
CA GLY A 291 12.58 21.69 -13.82
C GLY A 291 13.38 22.55 -14.81
N ALA A 292 12.81 22.73 -16.00
CA ALA A 292 13.45 23.48 -17.06
C ALA A 292 13.57 24.98 -16.75
N LEU A 293 14.67 25.59 -17.20
CA LEU A 293 14.96 27.02 -17.08
C LEU A 293 15.04 27.68 -18.47
N PRO A 294 14.76 29.00 -18.56
CA PRO A 294 14.95 29.73 -19.81
C PRO A 294 16.41 29.67 -20.28
N LEU A 295 16.62 29.60 -21.60
CA LEU A 295 17.98 29.56 -22.17
C LEU A 295 18.86 30.74 -21.73
N LYS A 296 18.25 31.92 -21.57
CA LYS A 296 18.94 33.13 -21.08
C LYS A 296 19.54 32.91 -19.67
N THR A 297 18.83 32.18 -18.81
CA THR A 297 19.29 31.83 -17.47
C THR A 297 20.49 30.89 -17.53
N TRP A 298 20.44 29.87 -18.39
CA TRP A 298 21.57 28.97 -18.64
C TRP A 298 22.81 29.70 -19.15
N LEU A 299 22.64 30.64 -20.08
CA LEU A 299 23.75 31.46 -20.58
C LEU A 299 24.35 32.34 -19.48
N ALA A 300 23.52 32.94 -18.62
CA ALA A 300 23.99 33.75 -17.50
C ALA A 300 24.84 32.93 -16.51
N LEU A 301 24.46 31.66 -16.26
CA LEU A 301 25.26 30.74 -15.43
C LEU A 301 26.67 30.54 -16.00
N THR A 302 26.78 30.34 -17.31
CA THR A 302 28.08 30.13 -17.97
C THR A 302 28.94 31.39 -18.04
N ALA A 303 28.32 32.58 -18.09
CA ALA A 303 29.03 33.87 -18.14
C ALA A 303 29.62 34.30 -16.79
N SER A 304 29.05 33.84 -15.67
CA SER A 304 29.55 34.14 -14.32
C SER A 304 30.65 33.19 -13.83
N GLY A 305 30.88 32.07 -14.49
CA GLY A 305 31.98 31.16 -14.19
C GLY A 305 33.27 31.55 -14.92
N SER A 306 34.44 31.30 -14.34
CA SER A 306 35.74 31.38 -15.03
C SER A 306 35.86 30.28 -16.10
N PHE A 307 35.09 30.40 -17.16
CA PHE A 307 35.01 29.44 -18.26
C PHE A 307 35.80 30.01 -19.46
N THR A 308 36.99 29.49 -19.72
CA THR A 308 37.82 29.88 -20.87
C THR A 308 37.53 29.04 -22.14
N LEU A 309 36.64 28.04 -22.05
CA LEU A 309 36.32 27.11 -23.15
C LEU A 309 35.02 27.44 -23.91
N PHE A 310 34.09 28.22 -23.33
CA PHE A 310 32.87 28.69 -24.03
C PHE A 310 33.09 30.12 -24.53
N ASN A 311 33.99 30.30 -25.49
CA ASN A 311 34.29 31.60 -26.10
C ASN A 311 33.23 32.05 -27.12
N SER A 312 31.96 31.67 -26.94
CA SER A 312 30.90 32.10 -27.85
C SER A 312 29.63 32.43 -27.09
N GLU A 313 29.17 33.66 -27.27
CA GLU A 313 27.82 34.17 -26.95
C GLU A 313 26.70 33.44 -27.71
N ASN A 314 26.90 32.17 -28.11
CA ASN A 314 26.04 31.45 -29.03
C ASN A 314 25.16 30.42 -28.29
N PRO A 315 23.85 30.72 -28.08
CA PRO A 315 22.88 29.82 -27.44
C PRO A 315 22.82 28.41 -28.03
N LYS A 316 23.24 28.24 -29.29
CA LYS A 316 23.22 26.96 -29.98
C LYS A 316 24.26 25.96 -29.44
N HIS A 317 25.33 26.41 -28.77
CA HIS A 317 26.41 25.50 -28.37
C HIS A 317 26.03 24.58 -27.20
N LEU A 318 25.28 25.07 -26.21
CA LEU A 318 24.84 24.25 -25.05
C LEU A 318 23.83 23.16 -25.44
N CYS A 319 23.00 23.44 -26.44
CA CYS A 319 22.07 22.46 -27.00
C CYS A 319 22.77 21.53 -28.00
N ALA A 320 23.66 22.06 -28.85
CA ALA A 320 24.41 21.28 -29.82
C ALA A 320 25.47 20.37 -29.19
N SER A 321 25.96 20.72 -27.98
CA SER A 321 26.87 19.88 -27.21
C SER A 321 26.18 18.73 -26.49
N GLY A 322 24.85 18.63 -26.55
CA GLY A 322 24.09 17.57 -25.87
C GLY A 322 23.96 17.75 -24.36
N LEU A 323 24.40 18.88 -23.79
CA LEU A 323 24.30 19.12 -22.34
C LEU A 323 22.86 19.41 -21.90
N LEU A 324 22.12 20.15 -22.75
CA LEU A 324 20.76 20.56 -22.50
C LEU A 324 19.80 20.02 -23.56
N LYS A 325 18.61 19.61 -23.11
CA LYS A 325 17.45 19.29 -23.93
C LYS A 325 16.39 20.36 -23.78
N GLN A 326 15.66 20.63 -24.85
CA GLN A 326 14.50 21.50 -24.78
C GLN A 326 13.30 20.68 -24.27
N GLU A 327 12.74 21.05 -23.11
CA GLU A 327 11.52 20.40 -22.58
C GLU A 327 10.25 21.06 -23.09
N ARG A 328 10.23 22.40 -23.13
CA ARG A 328 9.10 23.20 -23.64
C ARG A 328 9.62 24.37 -24.46
N MET A 329 8.75 25.07 -25.20
CA MET A 329 9.18 26.23 -25.98
C MET A 329 9.95 27.23 -25.11
N GLY A 330 11.25 27.41 -25.42
CA GLY A 330 12.14 28.32 -24.69
C GLY A 330 12.64 27.85 -23.32
N GLN A 331 12.25 26.66 -22.86
CA GLN A 331 12.62 26.08 -21.56
C GLN A 331 13.52 24.85 -21.75
N PHE A 332 14.68 24.85 -21.10
CA PHE A 332 15.74 23.86 -21.28
C PHE A 332 16.12 23.22 -19.96
N GLU A 333 16.48 21.94 -20.01
CA GLU A 333 16.87 21.12 -18.87
C GLU A 333 18.09 20.27 -19.23
N PHE A 334 18.80 19.72 -18.24
CA PHE A 334 19.84 18.72 -18.50
C PHE A 334 19.33 17.55 -19.37
N GLN A 335 20.07 17.23 -20.44
CA GLN A 335 19.82 16.03 -21.25
C GLN A 335 19.97 14.75 -20.40
N HIS A 336 21.00 14.70 -19.55
CA HIS A 336 21.28 13.59 -18.63
C HIS A 336 21.09 14.03 -17.17
N ARG A 337 19.84 14.03 -16.71
CA ARG A 337 19.47 14.44 -15.33
C ARG A 337 20.18 13.63 -14.26
N ALA A 338 20.25 12.30 -14.36
CA ALA A 338 20.98 11.47 -13.41
C ALA A 338 22.47 11.88 -13.29
N LEU A 339 23.17 12.13 -14.39
CA LEU A 339 24.57 12.55 -14.35
C LEU A 339 24.74 13.92 -13.69
N ALA A 340 23.84 14.87 -13.97
CA ALA A 340 23.84 16.18 -13.31
C ALA A 340 23.56 16.06 -11.80
N ASN A 341 22.62 15.19 -11.41
CA ASN A 341 22.31 14.90 -10.01
C ASN A 341 23.51 14.25 -9.28
N LEU A 342 24.18 13.29 -9.91
CA LEU A 342 25.40 12.69 -9.38
C LEU A 342 26.53 13.72 -9.25
N ALA A 343 26.64 14.67 -10.19
CA ALA A 343 27.65 15.73 -10.13
C ALA A 343 27.46 16.62 -8.91
N VAL A 344 26.20 16.97 -8.62
CA VAL A 344 25.87 17.71 -7.41
C VAL A 344 26.03 16.85 -6.16
N ARG A 345 25.73 15.54 -6.19
CA ARG A 345 26.03 14.63 -5.08
C ARG A 345 27.50 14.67 -4.70
N ASP A 346 28.39 14.46 -5.67
CA ASP A 346 29.84 14.41 -5.42
C ASP A 346 30.36 15.76 -4.92
N TYR A 347 29.86 16.87 -5.49
CA TYR A 347 30.14 18.21 -5.01
C TYR A 347 29.63 18.44 -3.58
N LEU A 348 28.40 18.06 -3.27
CA LEU A 348 27.79 18.19 -1.95
C LEU A 348 28.53 17.38 -0.88
N ILE A 349 28.91 16.13 -1.19
CA ILE A 349 29.71 15.30 -0.28
C ILE A 349 31.03 16.02 0.05
N HIS A 350 31.67 16.63 -0.95
CA HIS A 350 32.87 17.44 -0.72
C HIS A 350 32.58 18.66 0.16
N GLN A 351 31.53 19.43 -0.13
CA GLN A 351 31.15 20.60 0.67
C GLN A 351 30.86 20.24 2.13
N ILE A 352 30.04 19.21 2.36
CA ILE A 352 29.66 18.75 3.69
C ILE A 352 30.90 18.32 4.49
N THR A 353 31.75 17.48 3.90
CA THR A 353 32.88 16.88 4.61
C THR A 353 34.07 17.84 4.77
N LYS A 354 34.36 18.67 3.78
CA LYS A 354 35.60 19.50 3.75
C LYS A 354 35.38 20.99 3.96
N GLU A 355 34.26 21.55 3.54
CA GLU A 355 34.00 22.99 3.61
C GLU A 355 33.32 23.39 4.95
N ALA A 356 33.05 24.70 5.08
CA ALA A 356 32.31 25.28 6.20
C ALA A 356 30.79 25.05 6.04
N LEU A 357 30.05 25.08 7.15
CA LEU A 357 28.61 24.80 7.15
C LEU A 357 27.81 25.76 6.25
N ASP A 358 28.22 27.03 6.14
CA ASP A 358 27.56 28.05 5.30
C ASP A 358 27.51 27.66 3.82
N SER A 359 28.41 26.78 3.36
CA SER A 359 28.49 26.37 1.95
C SER A 359 27.32 25.49 1.47
N TRP A 360 26.57 24.88 2.39
CA TRP A 360 25.48 23.96 2.06
C TRP A 360 24.27 24.04 3.00
N ALA A 361 24.41 24.51 4.24
CA ALA A 361 23.35 24.39 5.23
C ALA A 361 22.10 25.22 4.91
N LEU A 362 22.25 26.37 4.23
CA LEU A 362 21.11 27.19 3.79
C LEU A 362 20.23 26.47 2.78
N ALA A 363 20.78 25.53 2.03
CA ALA A 363 20.05 24.71 1.07
C ALA A 363 19.00 23.80 1.75
N CYS A 364 19.07 23.63 3.09
CA CYS A 364 18.07 22.89 3.85
C CYS A 364 16.72 23.61 3.95
N PHE A 365 16.65 24.91 3.66
CA PHE A 365 15.40 25.68 3.70
C PHE A 365 14.63 25.70 2.38
N GLU A 366 15.19 25.11 1.31
CA GLU A 366 14.55 25.01 0.01
C GLU A 366 14.21 23.53 -0.27
N GLU A 367 12.96 23.25 -0.64
CA GLU A 367 12.41 21.89 -0.70
C GLU A 367 13.22 20.95 -1.61
N GLN A 368 13.56 21.41 -2.81
CA GLN A 368 14.24 20.58 -3.81
C GLN A 368 15.68 20.29 -3.39
N ARG A 369 16.43 21.32 -2.98
CA ARG A 369 17.80 21.20 -2.50
C ARG A 369 17.92 20.43 -1.20
N ARG A 370 16.97 20.60 -0.26
CA ARG A 370 16.91 19.85 1.01
C ARG A 370 16.93 18.34 0.75
N SER A 371 16.16 17.86 -0.22
CA SER A 371 16.12 16.44 -0.57
C SER A 371 17.48 15.90 -1.06
N MET A 372 18.26 16.72 -1.77
CA MET A 372 19.60 16.37 -2.24
C MET A 372 20.64 16.40 -1.12
N VAL A 373 20.56 17.40 -0.24
CA VAL A 373 21.43 17.47 0.96
C VAL A 373 21.21 16.25 1.84
N ASP A 374 19.96 15.88 2.10
CA ASP A 374 19.64 14.69 2.89
C ASP A 374 20.18 13.41 2.24
N ALA A 375 20.05 13.28 0.92
CA ALA A 375 20.59 12.13 0.18
C ALA A 375 22.12 12.10 0.19
N ALA A 376 22.79 13.27 0.19
CA ALA A 376 24.25 13.36 0.30
C ALA A 376 24.74 13.00 1.72
N LEU A 377 24.03 13.45 2.76
CA LEU A 377 24.30 13.05 4.15
C LEU A 377 24.09 11.56 4.38
N ASP A 378 23.12 10.94 3.70
CA ASP A 378 22.89 9.50 3.73
C ASP A 378 23.99 8.70 2.98
N ALA A 379 24.80 9.36 2.15
CA ALA A 379 25.85 8.74 1.36
C ALA A 379 27.23 8.73 2.06
N ILE A 380 27.49 9.70 2.94
CA ILE A 380 28.78 9.78 3.68
C ILE A 380 28.86 8.75 4.82
N SER A 381 30.08 8.44 5.25
CA SER A 381 30.32 7.49 6.34
C SER A 381 29.85 8.03 7.70
N ILE A 382 29.61 7.13 8.66
CA ILE A 382 29.25 7.52 10.04
C ILE A 382 30.33 8.43 10.64
N VAL A 383 31.61 8.10 10.45
CA VAL A 383 32.74 8.90 10.93
C VAL A 383 32.70 10.33 10.39
N GLU A 384 32.45 10.48 9.08
CA GLU A 384 32.32 11.80 8.46
C GLU A 384 31.09 12.55 8.98
N LEU A 385 29.96 11.88 9.16
CA LEU A 385 28.74 12.48 9.69
C LEU A 385 28.95 13.01 11.12
N ILE A 386 29.67 12.27 11.97
CA ILE A 386 30.06 12.71 13.31
C ILE A 386 31.02 13.90 13.24
N ASN A 387 32.05 13.84 12.39
CA ASN A 387 32.98 14.97 12.21
C ASN A 387 32.25 16.25 11.76
N VAL A 388 31.21 16.13 10.93
CA VAL A 388 30.38 17.26 10.50
C VAL A 388 29.51 17.77 11.65
N ALA A 389 28.97 16.88 12.49
CA ALA A 389 28.24 17.25 13.70
C ALA A 389 29.13 18.06 14.66
N GLU A 390 30.40 17.68 14.83
CA GLU A 390 31.35 18.39 15.69
C GLU A 390 31.65 19.83 15.20
N LYS A 391 31.59 20.08 13.88
CA LYS A 391 31.74 21.44 13.32
C LYS A 391 30.66 22.41 13.82
N LEU A 392 29.51 21.93 14.30
CA LEU A 392 28.44 22.79 14.82
C LEU A 392 28.88 23.63 16.01
N HIS A 393 29.88 23.18 16.78
CA HIS A 393 30.44 23.94 17.90
C HIS A 393 31.17 25.22 17.47
N LEU A 394 31.62 25.28 16.21
CA LEU A 394 32.30 26.46 15.66
C LEU A 394 31.34 27.63 15.42
N VAL A 395 30.03 27.37 15.41
CA VAL A 395 28.98 28.37 15.23
C VAL A 395 28.24 28.59 16.55
N THR A 396 28.57 29.69 17.23
CA THR A 396 28.11 29.93 18.61
C THR A 396 26.68 30.48 18.70
N GLN A 397 26.22 31.23 17.71
CA GLN A 397 24.85 31.77 17.65
C GLN A 397 23.91 30.85 16.86
N ASP A 398 22.64 30.79 17.25
CA ASP A 398 21.59 30.17 16.45
C ASP A 398 21.28 31.04 15.23
N CYS A 399 21.97 30.76 14.13
CA CYS A 399 21.71 31.33 12.81
C CYS A 399 21.07 30.28 11.89
N ALA A 400 20.53 30.73 10.75
CA ALA A 400 19.91 29.84 9.75
C ALA A 400 20.84 28.69 9.36
N THR A 401 22.13 28.94 9.14
CA THR A 401 23.14 27.91 8.86
C THR A 401 23.16 26.82 9.94
N LYS A 402 23.28 27.20 11.21
CA LYS A 402 23.38 26.24 12.32
C LYS A 402 22.10 25.40 12.43
N ILE A 403 20.95 26.04 12.26
CA ILE A 403 19.63 25.40 12.32
C ILE A 403 19.50 24.37 11.19
N GLY A 404 19.72 24.79 9.94
CA GLY A 404 19.64 23.91 8.77
C GLY A 404 20.60 22.72 8.87
N ALA A 405 21.87 22.97 9.23
CA ALA A 405 22.88 21.92 9.35
C ALA A 405 22.54 20.93 10.48
N SER A 406 22.25 21.41 11.68
CA SER A 406 22.01 20.52 12.83
C SER A 406 20.77 19.66 12.65
N GLU A 407 19.67 20.21 12.13
CA GLU A 407 18.47 19.42 11.84
C GLU A 407 18.72 18.42 10.70
N ALA A 408 19.50 18.77 9.67
CA ALA A 408 19.87 17.83 8.61
C ALA A 408 20.69 16.65 9.11
N ILE A 409 21.71 16.93 9.91
CA ILE A 409 22.59 15.91 10.48
C ILE A 409 21.80 15.04 11.47
N PHE A 410 20.90 15.64 12.26
CA PHE A 410 20.01 14.92 13.17
C PHE A 410 19.11 13.92 12.43
N MET A 411 18.49 14.35 11.31
CA MET A 411 17.67 13.48 10.46
C MET A 411 18.50 12.36 9.81
N ALA A 412 19.71 12.67 9.34
CA ALA A 412 20.60 11.68 8.73
C ALA A 412 21.04 10.61 9.75
N ILE A 413 21.43 11.01 10.96
CA ILE A 413 21.76 10.08 12.04
C ILE A 413 20.54 9.25 12.43
N ALA A 414 19.36 9.87 12.54
CA ALA A 414 18.15 9.13 12.85
C ALA A 414 17.87 8.02 11.84
N ARG A 415 18.05 8.29 10.54
CA ARG A 415 17.93 7.29 9.48
C ARG A 415 18.98 6.18 9.57
N ARG A 416 20.20 6.48 10.03
CA ARG A 416 21.25 5.47 10.30
C ARG A 416 20.83 4.55 11.44
N ILE A 417 20.33 5.11 12.54
CA ILE A 417 19.83 4.34 13.68
C ILE A 417 18.65 3.46 13.26
N ALA A 418 17.69 4.00 12.50
CA ALA A 418 16.53 3.24 11.99
C ALA A 418 16.93 2.05 11.11
N ARG A 419 18.09 2.12 10.42
CA ARG A 419 18.63 1.01 9.62
C ARG A 419 19.39 -0.03 10.45
N GLY A 420 19.58 0.21 11.75
CA GLY A 420 20.32 -0.66 12.66
C GLY A 420 21.83 -0.41 12.68
N ASP A 421 22.31 0.74 12.16
CA ASP A 421 23.73 1.08 12.23
C ASP A 421 24.14 1.31 13.70
N THR A 422 25.27 0.75 14.11
CA THR A 422 25.78 0.88 15.49
C THR A 422 26.70 2.09 15.63
N PHE A 423 26.56 2.80 16.75
CA PHE A 423 27.39 3.95 17.10
C PHE A 423 28.31 3.59 18.27
N GLY A 424 29.62 3.76 18.07
CA GLY A 424 30.61 3.52 19.13
C GLY A 424 30.48 4.52 20.29
N PRO A 425 30.91 4.13 21.51
CA PRO A 425 30.84 4.99 22.70
C PRO A 425 31.59 6.32 22.52
N GLU A 426 32.61 6.38 21.65
CA GLU A 426 33.35 7.58 21.31
C GLU A 426 32.50 8.67 20.65
N TYR A 427 31.38 8.32 20.00
CA TYR A 427 30.53 9.28 19.29
C TYR A 427 29.42 9.87 20.16
N ILE A 428 29.16 9.29 21.33
CA ILE A 428 28.05 9.66 22.22
C ILE A 428 28.10 11.15 22.61
N ALA A 429 29.29 11.71 22.85
CA ALA A 429 29.43 13.13 23.20
C ALA A 429 28.98 14.07 22.07
N ALA A 430 29.40 13.79 20.83
CA ALA A 430 29.02 14.57 19.66
C ALA A 430 27.52 14.44 19.36
N LEU A 431 26.98 13.22 19.47
CA LEU A 431 25.55 12.94 19.31
C LEU A 431 24.70 13.66 20.36
N THR A 432 25.13 13.66 21.63
CA THR A 432 24.45 14.37 22.73
C THR A 432 24.41 15.87 22.47
N SER A 433 25.53 16.43 22.00
CA SER A 433 25.63 17.85 21.67
C SER A 433 24.69 18.25 20.52
N LEU A 434 24.65 17.43 19.47
CA LEU A 434 23.73 17.61 18.35
C LEU A 434 22.26 17.55 18.78
N ALA A 435 21.88 16.52 19.55
CA ALA A 435 20.53 16.35 20.06
C ALA A 435 20.13 17.56 20.91
N LYS A 436 20.98 17.99 21.87
CA LYS A 436 20.77 19.22 22.66
C LYS A 436 20.54 20.45 21.78
N CYS A 437 21.32 20.59 20.72
CA CYS A 437 21.23 21.72 19.81
C CYS A 437 19.85 21.77 19.11
N VAL A 438 19.35 20.64 18.63
CA VAL A 438 18.04 20.56 17.95
C VAL A 438 16.89 20.70 18.96
N LEU A 439 16.93 19.94 20.05
CA LEU A 439 15.88 19.91 21.07
C LEU A 439 15.69 21.25 21.78
N GLY A 440 16.79 21.96 22.03
CA GLY A 440 16.74 23.28 22.67
C GLY A 440 15.98 24.35 21.87
N ARG A 441 15.65 24.10 20.59
CA ARG A 441 14.89 25.02 19.73
C ARG A 441 13.45 24.58 19.47
N LEU A 442 13.07 23.37 19.89
CA LEU A 442 11.70 22.91 19.72
C LEU A 442 10.78 23.65 20.69
N ASP A 443 9.61 24.05 20.19
CA ASP A 443 8.58 24.67 21.02
C ASP A 443 7.72 23.60 21.69
N PHE A 444 7.93 23.42 23.00
CA PHE A 444 7.13 22.52 23.83
C PHE A 444 5.99 23.25 24.57
N THR A 445 5.83 24.57 24.37
CA THR A 445 4.85 25.38 25.13
C THR A 445 3.41 25.12 24.72
N GLN A 446 3.18 24.63 23.50
CA GLN A 446 1.84 24.36 22.97
C GLN A 446 1.24 23.02 23.44
N GLY A 447 2.00 22.22 24.21
CA GLY A 447 1.52 21.01 24.89
C GLY A 447 0.98 19.93 23.94
N ASP A 448 -0.12 19.29 24.35
CA ASP A 448 -0.63 18.05 23.73
C ASP A 448 -1.27 18.23 22.34
N TRP A 449 -1.48 19.47 21.89
CA TRP A 449 -2.26 19.78 20.68
C TRP A 449 -1.42 19.86 19.40
N PHE A 450 -0.14 20.19 19.51
CA PHE A 450 0.73 20.45 18.36
C PHE A 450 2.03 19.66 18.46
N LEU A 451 2.41 19.00 17.37
CA LEU A 451 3.69 18.32 17.24
C LEU A 451 4.85 19.34 17.29
N PRO A 452 5.75 19.27 18.28
CA PRO A 452 6.94 20.12 18.30
C PRO A 452 7.76 19.89 17.02
N SER A 453 7.84 20.92 16.19
CA SER A 453 8.35 20.81 14.83
C SER A 453 9.70 21.55 14.65
N PRO A 454 10.63 20.98 13.88
CA PRO A 454 11.88 21.64 13.48
C PRO A 454 11.63 22.82 12.52
N TRP A 455 12.62 23.71 12.34
CA TRP A 455 12.43 24.93 11.56
C TRP A 455 12.80 24.79 10.08
N SER A 456 13.74 23.91 9.75
CA SER A 456 14.18 23.64 8.36
C SER A 456 13.47 22.45 7.70
N ARG A 457 12.74 21.65 8.49
CA ARG A 457 12.00 20.49 7.98
C ARG A 457 10.52 20.81 7.89
N PRO A 458 9.83 20.28 6.88
CA PRO A 458 8.43 20.55 6.72
C PRO A 458 7.63 19.69 7.71
N SER A 459 6.49 20.21 8.15
CA SER A 459 5.55 19.50 9.03
C SER A 459 4.10 19.76 8.62
N SER A 460 3.91 20.12 7.35
CA SER A 460 2.63 20.58 6.81
C SER A 460 1.70 19.44 6.44
N SER A 461 2.27 18.30 6.02
CA SER A 461 1.52 17.09 5.69
C SER A 461 1.73 15.98 6.73
N PRO A 462 0.79 15.03 6.87
CA PRO A 462 0.95 13.88 7.77
C PRO A 462 2.19 13.04 7.45
N ASP A 463 2.54 12.90 6.17
CA ASP A 463 3.70 12.09 5.75
C ASP A 463 5.02 12.75 6.18
N GLU A 464 5.10 14.10 6.15
CA GLU A 464 6.23 14.87 6.67
C GLU A 464 6.32 14.81 8.21
N GLN A 465 5.18 14.91 8.90
CA GLN A 465 5.11 14.78 10.36
C GLN A 465 5.58 13.39 10.81
N ILE A 466 5.20 12.34 10.08
CA ILE A 466 5.66 10.97 10.33
C ILE A 466 7.15 10.81 10.07
N GLU A 467 7.73 11.45 9.05
CA GLU A 467 9.18 11.43 8.83
C GLU A 467 9.93 12.03 10.04
N TRP A 468 9.44 13.16 10.58
CA TRP A 468 10.00 13.78 11.77
C TRP A 468 9.86 12.89 13.02
N ILE A 469 8.69 12.34 13.28
CA ILE A 469 8.46 11.45 14.44
C ILE A 469 9.30 10.19 14.33
N THR A 470 9.39 9.61 13.13
CA THR A 470 10.26 8.47 12.86
C THR A 470 11.70 8.80 13.24
N ALA A 471 12.17 10.01 12.92
CA ALA A 471 13.52 10.42 13.30
C ALA A 471 13.68 10.47 14.83
N CYS A 472 12.78 11.15 15.55
CA CYS A 472 12.84 11.25 17.01
C CYS A 472 12.73 9.88 17.72
N TRP A 473 11.85 9.01 17.22
CA TRP A 473 11.71 7.64 17.74
C TRP A 473 12.92 6.78 17.40
N SER A 474 13.62 7.03 16.29
CA SER A 474 14.88 6.34 16.00
C SER A 474 15.96 6.73 17.01
N TRP A 475 16.07 8.01 17.37
CA TRP A 475 16.98 8.46 18.44
C TRP A 475 16.67 7.83 19.80
N SER A 476 15.43 7.41 20.02
CA SER A 476 15.03 6.70 21.23
C SER A 476 15.60 5.29 21.34
N LEU A 477 16.11 4.73 20.24
CA LEU A 477 16.77 3.41 20.22
C LEU A 477 18.21 3.46 20.76
N LEU A 478 18.72 4.65 21.13
CA LEU A 478 20.05 4.84 21.74
C LEU A 478 19.90 5.25 23.22
N PRO A 479 19.79 4.28 24.15
CA PRO A 479 19.54 4.57 25.57
C PRO A 479 20.71 5.30 26.25
N GLU A 480 21.94 5.19 25.74
CA GLU A 480 23.12 5.90 26.25
C GLU A 480 23.01 7.42 26.10
N LEU A 481 22.12 7.89 25.22
CA LEU A 481 21.86 9.30 24.92
C LEU A 481 20.67 9.87 25.69
N ARG A 482 20.09 9.12 26.64
CA ARG A 482 18.92 9.55 27.40
C ARG A 482 19.09 10.97 27.97
N MET A 483 18.20 11.86 27.55
CA MET A 483 18.15 13.26 27.98
C MET A 483 16.86 13.53 28.77
N ASP A 484 16.92 14.51 29.67
CA ASP A 484 15.73 15.03 30.35
C ASP A 484 14.95 15.93 29.36
N VAL A 485 13.85 15.41 28.80
CA VAL A 485 13.03 16.08 27.79
C VAL A 485 11.58 16.07 28.26
N SER A 486 10.90 17.21 28.17
CA SER A 486 9.50 17.39 28.59
C SER A 486 8.47 16.71 27.68
N ALA A 487 8.90 16.04 26.60
CA ALA A 487 8.04 15.46 25.58
C ALA A 487 8.29 13.95 25.43
N GLU A 488 7.73 13.19 26.38
CA GLU A 488 7.92 11.73 26.50
C GLU A 488 7.60 10.98 25.19
N TRP A 489 6.50 11.37 24.53
CA TRP A 489 6.04 10.72 23.30
C TRP A 489 6.84 11.10 22.04
N LEU A 490 7.70 12.11 22.10
CA LEU A 490 8.64 12.41 21.02
C LEU A 490 9.89 11.53 21.12
N PHE A 491 10.28 11.15 22.34
CA PHE A 491 11.44 10.29 22.61
C PHE A 491 11.12 9.13 23.57
N PRO A 492 10.23 8.19 23.19
CA PRO A 492 9.67 7.22 24.12
C PRO A 492 10.70 6.31 24.80
N GLY A 493 11.80 5.97 24.12
CA GLY A 493 12.88 5.13 24.67
C GLY A 493 13.83 5.85 25.63
N TRP A 494 13.67 7.16 25.81
CA TRP A 494 14.38 7.93 26.84
C TRP A 494 13.58 8.04 28.14
N CYS A 495 12.39 7.43 28.21
CA CYS A 495 11.51 7.49 29.37
C CYS A 495 11.40 6.11 30.03
N GLU A 496 11.35 6.07 31.36
CA GLU A 496 11.09 4.82 32.11
C GLU A 496 9.60 4.41 32.04
N SER A 497 8.73 5.40 31.94
CA SER A 497 7.29 5.23 31.78
C SER A 497 6.78 6.30 30.82
N LEU A 498 5.82 5.92 29.97
CA LEU A 498 5.10 6.86 29.11
C LEU A 498 3.78 7.24 29.79
N GLY A 499 3.51 8.54 29.90
CA GLY A 499 2.23 9.10 30.32
C GLY A 499 1.15 8.98 29.24
N GLU A 500 0.08 9.76 29.40
CA GLU A 500 -1.02 9.81 28.44
C GLU A 500 -0.54 10.29 27.05
N ALA A 501 -1.05 9.66 25.99
CA ALA A 501 -0.65 10.00 24.63
C ALA A 501 -1.19 11.39 24.23
N PRO A 502 -0.36 12.27 23.63
CA PRO A 502 -0.81 13.59 23.22
C PRO A 502 -1.73 13.48 22.01
N LEU A 503 -2.67 14.42 21.90
CA LEU A 503 -3.69 14.45 20.85
C LEU A 503 -3.10 14.56 19.44
N TRP A 504 -1.97 15.25 19.26
CA TRP A 504 -1.32 15.32 17.95
C TRP A 504 -0.93 13.92 17.43
N LEU A 505 -0.63 12.96 18.31
CA LEU A 505 -0.24 11.61 17.93
C LEU A 505 -1.43 10.79 17.38
N GLU A 506 -2.63 11.04 17.90
CA GLU A 506 -3.86 10.38 17.44
C GLU A 506 -4.31 10.85 16.05
N HIS A 507 -4.12 12.14 15.76
CA HIS A 507 -4.53 12.76 14.49
C HIS A 507 -3.68 12.35 13.28
N LEU A 508 -2.52 11.72 13.51
CA LEU A 508 -1.61 11.31 12.44
C LEU A 508 -2.08 10.10 11.65
N TRP A 509 -2.99 9.30 12.22
CA TRP A 509 -3.39 8.07 11.55
C TRP A 509 -3.97 8.36 10.16
N PRO A 510 -3.54 7.64 9.09
CA PRO A 510 -4.01 7.93 7.74
C PRO A 510 -5.53 7.87 7.66
N GLN A 511 -6.15 8.86 7.01
CA GLN A 511 -7.59 8.84 6.78
C GLN A 511 -8.01 7.59 5.99
N SER A 512 -9.20 7.06 6.30
CA SER A 512 -9.75 5.75 5.88
C SER A 512 -10.04 5.54 4.38
N SER A 513 -9.33 6.24 3.50
CA SER A 513 -9.53 6.28 2.05
C SER A 513 -8.28 5.97 1.22
N ARG A 514 -7.13 5.67 1.86
CA ARG A 514 -5.90 5.30 1.14
C ARG A 514 -5.85 3.79 0.88
N ASN A 515 -5.74 3.41 -0.40
CA ASN A 515 -5.60 2.00 -0.84
C ASN A 515 -4.19 1.43 -0.57
N GLN A 516 -3.18 2.29 -0.39
CA GLN A 516 -1.78 1.91 -0.15
C GLN A 516 -1.17 2.72 0.99
N LEU A 517 -0.25 2.08 1.73
CA LEU A 517 0.53 2.72 2.77
C LEU A 517 1.61 3.63 2.15
N PRO A 518 1.68 4.92 2.51
CA PRO A 518 2.75 5.79 2.02
C PRO A 518 4.13 5.30 2.48
N PRO A 519 5.19 5.49 1.69
CA PRO A 519 6.53 4.97 2.02
C PRO A 519 7.08 5.42 3.39
N ALA A 520 6.74 6.63 3.84
CA ALA A 520 7.17 7.17 5.14
C ALA A 520 6.76 6.27 6.32
N TRP A 521 5.58 5.65 6.23
CA TRP A 521 5.02 4.80 7.27
C TRP A 521 5.71 3.45 7.39
N THR A 522 6.25 2.91 6.30
CA THR A 522 6.97 1.63 6.36
C THR A 522 8.20 1.74 7.26
N ASN A 523 8.96 2.82 7.14
CA ASN A 523 10.12 3.08 8.00
C ASN A 523 9.69 3.34 9.45
N PHE A 524 8.63 4.13 9.64
CA PHE A 524 8.05 4.38 10.95
C PHE A 524 7.75 3.07 11.69
N PHE A 525 6.98 2.17 11.07
CA PHE A 525 6.61 0.91 11.73
C PHE A 525 7.83 0.01 12.00
N SER A 526 8.89 0.05 11.19
CA SER A 526 10.14 -0.66 11.49
C SER A 526 10.82 -0.15 12.77
N VAL A 527 10.82 1.17 12.98
CA VAL A 527 11.35 1.78 14.21
C VAL A 527 10.47 1.45 15.42
N VAL A 528 9.14 1.48 15.23
CA VAL A 528 8.17 1.10 16.26
C VAL A 528 8.38 -0.37 16.69
N ASP A 529 8.62 -1.27 15.73
CA ASP A 529 8.88 -2.69 16.01
C ASP A 529 10.13 -2.88 16.88
N GLU A 530 11.22 -2.17 16.59
CA GLU A 530 12.45 -2.21 17.41
C GLU A 530 12.24 -1.55 18.79
N LEU A 531 11.50 -0.44 18.88
CA LEU A 531 11.18 0.20 20.16
C LEU A 531 10.37 -0.74 21.07
N VAL A 532 9.38 -1.43 20.51
CA VAL A 532 8.51 -2.34 21.26
C VAL A 532 9.22 -3.64 21.66
N LYS A 533 10.29 -4.03 20.96
CA LYS A 533 11.04 -5.27 21.17
C LYS A 533 11.59 -5.42 22.60
N ASP A 534 12.06 -4.34 23.20
CA ASP A 534 12.71 -4.37 24.52
C ASP A 534 11.74 -4.06 25.68
N LEU A 535 10.48 -3.72 25.39
CA LEU A 535 9.47 -3.51 26.43
C LEU A 535 9.22 -4.80 27.23
N SER A 536 9.26 -4.72 28.56
CA SER A 536 8.91 -5.84 29.44
C SER A 536 7.40 -6.06 29.57
N HIS A 537 6.63 -4.99 29.44
CA HIS A 537 5.18 -4.95 29.58
C HIS A 537 4.56 -4.08 28.47
N PRO A 538 3.30 -4.33 28.06
CA PRO A 538 2.62 -3.47 27.10
C PRO A 538 2.43 -2.06 27.66
N VAL A 539 2.44 -1.06 26.78
CA VAL A 539 2.17 0.33 27.13
C VAL A 539 0.68 0.48 27.49
N LEU A 540 0.38 1.00 28.68
CA LEU A 540 -0.99 1.30 29.10
C LEU A 540 -1.59 2.38 28.20
N ASN A 541 -2.84 2.18 27.74
CA ASN A 541 -3.52 3.09 26.81
C ASN A 541 -2.68 3.45 25.57
N ALA A 542 -2.04 2.43 24.98
CA ALA A 542 -1.18 2.63 23.83
C ALA A 542 -1.91 3.37 22.69
N PRO A 543 -1.29 4.42 22.10
CA PRO A 543 -1.87 5.11 20.97
C PRO A 543 -1.95 4.17 19.76
N ARG A 544 -2.90 4.48 18.87
CA ARG A 544 -3.20 3.70 17.66
C ARG A 544 -1.97 3.30 16.84
N LEU A 545 -0.96 4.16 16.80
CA LEU A 545 0.30 3.95 16.08
C LEU A 545 1.11 2.73 16.57
N LEU A 546 0.97 2.35 17.85
CA LEU A 546 1.67 1.21 18.44
C LEU A 546 0.93 -0.12 18.25
N SER A 547 -0.36 -0.09 17.89
CA SER A 547 -1.21 -1.29 17.92
C SER A 547 -0.68 -2.43 17.04
N ILE A 548 -0.16 -2.12 15.85
CA ILE A 548 0.41 -3.14 14.93
C ILE A 548 1.62 -3.83 15.57
N ALA A 549 2.57 -3.07 16.13
CA ALA A 549 3.77 -3.62 16.74
C ALA A 549 3.47 -4.38 18.04
N LEU A 550 2.53 -3.89 18.86
CA LEU A 550 2.09 -4.56 20.08
C LEU A 550 1.45 -5.91 19.79
N LEU A 551 0.61 -5.99 18.75
CA LEU A 551 0.04 -7.26 18.28
C LEU A 551 1.10 -8.17 17.66
N GLY A 552 2.04 -7.61 16.89
CA GLY A 552 3.17 -8.36 16.34
C GLY A 552 4.02 -9.00 17.44
N LYS A 553 4.27 -8.29 18.54
CA LYS A 553 5.01 -8.83 19.69
C LYS A 553 4.17 -9.80 20.54
N ALA A 554 2.87 -9.56 20.70
CA ALA A 554 1.95 -10.53 21.32
C ALA A 554 1.90 -11.85 20.53
N ALA A 555 1.91 -11.79 19.19
CA ALA A 555 1.98 -12.97 18.32
C ALA A 555 3.29 -13.76 18.45
N ARG A 556 4.33 -13.19 19.06
CA ARG A 556 5.60 -13.88 19.39
C ARG A 556 5.61 -14.42 20.82
N GLY A 557 4.48 -14.37 21.53
CA GLY A 557 4.32 -14.95 22.86
C GLY A 557 4.84 -14.08 24.02
N ALA A 558 5.16 -12.80 23.77
CA ALA A 558 5.67 -11.92 24.82
C ALA A 558 4.62 -11.57 25.89
N TRP A 559 3.34 -11.47 25.50
CA TRP A 559 2.20 -11.16 26.36
C TRP A 559 0.87 -11.47 25.65
N CYS A 560 -0.23 -11.43 26.41
CA CYS A 560 -1.58 -11.50 25.86
C CYS A 560 -1.93 -10.23 25.09
N ALA A 561 -2.64 -10.36 23.97
CA ALA A 561 -3.14 -9.21 23.21
C ALA A 561 -4.36 -8.57 23.88
N GLU A 562 -4.44 -7.24 23.89
CA GLU A 562 -5.62 -6.53 24.39
C GLU A 562 -6.66 -6.28 23.29
N PRO A 563 -7.98 -6.42 23.59
CA PRO A 563 -9.03 -6.19 22.61
C PRO A 563 -9.02 -4.78 21.99
N SER A 564 -8.59 -3.77 22.77
CA SER A 564 -8.53 -2.38 22.35
C SER A 564 -7.57 -2.14 21.19
N TRP A 565 -6.52 -2.95 21.05
CA TRP A 565 -5.54 -2.81 19.97
C TRP A 565 -6.12 -3.15 18.59
N TRP A 566 -7.26 -3.86 18.54
CA TRP A 566 -7.95 -4.21 17.31
C TRP A 566 -8.96 -3.15 16.82
N LEU A 567 -9.45 -2.29 17.73
CA LEU A 567 -10.46 -1.25 17.43
C LEU A 567 -10.12 -0.43 16.19
N PHE A 568 -8.82 -0.26 15.97
CA PHE A 568 -8.27 0.65 15.00
C PHE A 568 -7.70 -0.01 13.74
N LEU A 569 -7.69 -1.34 13.70
CA LEU A 569 -7.14 -2.12 12.58
C LEU A 569 -8.22 -2.60 11.60
N ASN A 570 -9.49 -2.44 11.97
CA ASN A 570 -10.65 -2.91 11.22
C ASN A 570 -11.52 -1.78 10.70
N GLY A 571 -10.93 -0.61 10.36
CA GLY A 571 -11.61 0.36 9.51
C GLY A 571 -12.09 -0.36 8.25
N SER A 572 -13.42 -0.40 8.06
CA SER A 572 -14.19 -1.07 7.00
C SER A 572 -13.34 -1.52 5.81
N ALA A 573 -13.42 -2.79 5.37
CA ALA A 573 -12.86 -3.51 4.18
C ALA A 573 -11.94 -2.81 3.12
N ARG A 574 -11.92 -1.49 3.04
CA ARG A 574 -11.15 -0.52 2.26
C ARG A 574 -9.71 -0.29 2.75
N GLU A 575 -9.35 -0.50 4.03
CA GLU A 575 -7.97 -0.30 4.54
C GLU A 575 -7.09 -1.57 4.41
N SER A 576 -7.02 -2.17 3.21
CA SER A 576 -6.31 -3.44 2.96
C SER A 576 -4.83 -3.44 3.40
N TRP A 577 -4.19 -2.27 3.39
CA TRP A 577 -2.79 -2.11 3.77
C TRP A 577 -2.53 -2.37 5.26
N VAL A 578 -3.48 -2.09 6.17
CA VAL A 578 -3.30 -2.27 7.62
C VAL A 578 -3.18 -3.76 7.95
N SER A 579 -4.14 -4.53 7.43
CA SER A 579 -4.13 -6.00 7.55
C SER A 579 -2.88 -6.59 6.90
N LYS A 580 -2.50 -6.12 5.71
CA LYS A 580 -1.29 -6.58 5.03
C LYS A 580 -0.03 -6.30 5.85
N ASN A 581 0.10 -5.09 6.40
CA ASN A 581 1.27 -4.65 7.16
C ASN A 581 1.43 -5.42 8.49
N LEU A 582 0.31 -5.75 9.17
CA LEU A 582 0.31 -6.64 10.33
C LEU A 582 0.72 -8.07 9.94
N LEU A 583 0.12 -8.62 8.87
CA LEU A 583 0.40 -9.98 8.40
C LEU A 583 1.80 -10.14 7.78
N GLU A 584 2.46 -9.07 7.34
CA GLU A 584 3.88 -9.11 6.94
C GLU A 584 4.81 -9.21 8.16
N ARG A 585 4.39 -8.68 9.31
CA ARG A 585 5.17 -8.68 10.58
C ARG A 585 5.01 -9.95 11.39
N ILE A 586 3.87 -10.62 11.22
CA ILE A 586 3.56 -11.90 11.83
C ILE A 586 3.87 -12.96 10.77
N SER A 587 4.76 -13.92 11.05
CA SER A 587 5.17 -14.88 10.02
C SER A 587 3.97 -15.64 9.43
N VAL A 588 4.04 -15.97 8.14
CA VAL A 588 2.94 -16.59 7.38
C VAL A 588 2.46 -17.91 8.01
N ASN A 589 3.34 -18.62 8.71
CA ASN A 589 3.07 -19.88 9.40
C ASN A 589 3.36 -19.74 10.90
N ASN A 590 2.43 -19.13 11.65
CA ASN A 590 2.56 -18.91 13.08
C ASN A 590 1.31 -19.37 13.84
N SER A 591 1.15 -20.69 14.02
CA SER A 591 0.01 -21.27 14.74
C SER A 591 -0.02 -20.89 16.23
N GLU A 592 1.16 -20.75 16.86
CA GLU A 592 1.27 -20.34 18.26
C GLU A 592 0.83 -18.88 18.44
N GLY A 593 1.33 -17.97 17.59
CA GLY A 593 0.91 -16.58 17.58
C GLY A 593 -0.57 -16.41 17.28
N ALA A 594 -1.11 -17.18 16.34
CA ALA A 594 -2.55 -17.18 16.09
C ALA A 594 -3.35 -17.61 17.32
N ALA A 595 -2.90 -18.62 18.07
CA ALA A 595 -3.55 -19.06 19.30
C ALA A 595 -3.48 -18.00 20.41
N THR A 596 -2.39 -17.22 20.49
CA THR A 596 -2.26 -16.10 21.44
C THR A 596 -3.17 -14.92 21.09
N LEU A 597 -3.33 -14.61 19.80
CA LEU A 597 -4.12 -13.47 19.34
C LEU A 597 -5.63 -13.74 19.29
N TRP A 598 -6.02 -14.99 19.07
CA TRP A 598 -7.41 -15.36 18.77
C TRP A 598 -8.43 -14.99 19.85
N PRO A 599 -8.21 -15.27 21.16
CA PRO A 599 -9.18 -14.90 22.20
C PRO A 599 -9.42 -13.38 22.26
N SER A 600 -8.36 -12.60 22.10
CA SER A 600 -8.42 -11.13 22.09
C SER A 600 -9.18 -10.59 20.88
N PHE A 601 -8.89 -11.15 19.69
CA PHE A 601 -9.59 -10.78 18.46
C PHE A 601 -11.09 -11.10 18.54
N LEU A 602 -11.45 -12.27 19.09
CA LEU A 602 -12.83 -12.71 19.19
C LEU A 602 -13.64 -11.86 20.18
N LEU A 603 -13.04 -11.49 21.32
CA LEU A 603 -13.66 -10.57 22.27
C LEU A 603 -13.92 -9.21 21.62
N PHE A 604 -12.99 -8.71 20.82
CA PHE A 604 -13.18 -7.49 20.05
C PHE A 604 -14.28 -7.65 18.99
N GLU A 605 -14.28 -8.73 18.21
CA GLU A 605 -15.31 -9.00 17.20
C GLU A 605 -16.71 -9.03 17.82
N ARG A 606 -16.86 -9.67 18.98
CA ARG A 606 -18.13 -9.78 19.71
C ARG A 606 -18.63 -8.45 20.27
N THR A 607 -17.73 -7.54 20.65
CA THR A 607 -18.06 -6.24 21.24
C THR A 607 -18.12 -5.11 20.21
N SER A 608 -17.66 -5.35 18.98
CA SER A 608 -17.72 -4.40 17.87
C SER A 608 -19.17 -4.21 17.38
N SER A 609 -19.50 -2.98 17.01
CA SER A 609 -20.75 -2.68 16.27
C SER A 609 -20.64 -2.95 14.77
N ASP A 610 -19.43 -3.12 14.25
CA ASP A 610 -19.17 -3.38 12.84
C ASP A 610 -19.21 -4.88 12.50
N GLN A 611 -20.24 -5.28 11.76
CA GLN A 611 -20.43 -6.67 11.31
C GLN A 611 -19.39 -7.11 10.27
N PHE A 612 -18.71 -6.18 9.59
CA PHE A 612 -17.71 -6.50 8.57
C PHE A 612 -16.39 -7.03 9.15
N VAL A 613 -16.16 -6.89 10.46
CA VAL A 613 -15.00 -7.47 11.16
C VAL A 613 -14.85 -8.97 10.90
N ARG A 614 -15.99 -9.67 10.76
CA ARG A 614 -16.08 -11.12 10.50
C ARG A 614 -15.49 -11.55 9.15
N PHE A 615 -15.31 -10.60 8.24
CA PHE A 615 -14.78 -10.85 6.90
C PHE A 615 -13.36 -10.29 6.72
N SER A 616 -12.71 -9.85 7.81
CA SER A 616 -11.37 -9.28 7.73
C SER A 616 -10.33 -10.31 7.27
N PRO A 617 -9.30 -9.88 6.50
CA PRO A 617 -8.19 -10.75 6.13
C PRO A 617 -7.45 -11.33 7.34
N VAL A 618 -7.36 -10.56 8.44
CA VAL A 618 -6.74 -10.99 9.70
C VAL A 618 -7.51 -12.16 10.31
N ARG A 619 -8.85 -12.11 10.37
CA ARG A 619 -9.66 -13.22 10.87
C ARG A 619 -9.48 -14.48 10.03
N ARG A 620 -9.47 -14.33 8.71
CA ARG A 620 -9.21 -15.45 7.79
C ARG A 620 -7.83 -16.07 8.03
N TRP A 621 -6.80 -15.23 8.22
CA TRP A 621 -5.46 -15.71 8.55
C TRP A 621 -5.45 -16.46 9.89
N LEU A 622 -6.01 -15.88 10.96
CA LEU A 622 -6.10 -16.52 12.29
C LEU A 622 -6.73 -17.92 12.19
N LEU A 623 -7.91 -18.02 11.59
CA LEU A 623 -8.62 -19.30 11.45
C LEU A 623 -7.89 -20.29 10.52
N GLY A 624 -7.12 -19.81 9.56
CA GLY A 624 -6.29 -20.65 8.69
C GLY A 624 -5.07 -21.25 9.38
N GLN A 625 -4.59 -20.65 10.47
CA GLN A 625 -3.43 -21.12 11.24
C GLN A 625 -3.82 -21.98 12.45
N LEU A 626 -5.09 -21.97 12.86
CA LEU A 626 -5.59 -22.69 14.02
C LEU A 626 -6.12 -24.07 13.64
N ASN A 627 -5.99 -25.01 14.59
CA ASN A 627 -6.76 -26.26 14.60
C ASN A 627 -7.90 -26.15 15.64
N PRO A 628 -8.90 -27.06 15.61
CA PRO A 628 -10.02 -26.99 16.54
C PRO A 628 -9.62 -27.05 18.01
N SER A 629 -8.61 -27.85 18.37
CA SER A 629 -8.16 -27.97 19.76
C SER A 629 -7.60 -26.65 20.31
N ASN A 630 -6.79 -25.93 19.55
CA ASN A 630 -6.16 -24.70 20.04
C ASN A 630 -7.07 -23.48 19.88
N GLY A 631 -7.92 -23.48 18.85
CA GLY A 631 -8.83 -22.37 18.56
C GLY A 631 -10.13 -22.38 19.38
N LEU A 632 -10.51 -23.49 20.01
CA LEU A 632 -11.72 -23.58 20.83
C LEU A 632 -11.44 -23.74 22.33
N ASN A 633 -10.44 -24.53 22.72
CA ASN A 633 -10.21 -24.83 24.14
C ASN A 633 -9.70 -23.62 24.96
N SER A 634 -9.19 -22.59 24.30
CA SER A 634 -8.70 -21.35 24.92
C SER A 634 -9.79 -20.29 25.13
N LEU A 635 -11.01 -20.55 24.66
CA LEU A 635 -12.11 -19.60 24.64
C LEU A 635 -13.00 -19.68 25.89
N THR A 636 -13.65 -18.57 26.23
CA THR A 636 -14.65 -18.55 27.31
C THR A 636 -15.99 -19.13 26.82
N ASN A 637 -16.88 -19.52 27.74
CA ASN A 637 -18.23 -19.97 27.38
C ASN A 637 -19.00 -18.92 26.54
N GLN A 638 -18.82 -17.63 26.83
CA GLN A 638 -19.45 -16.55 26.05
C GLN A 638 -18.93 -16.50 24.61
N ASP A 639 -17.64 -16.77 24.42
CA ASP A 639 -17.01 -16.77 23.10
C ASP A 639 -17.45 -17.99 22.28
N LEU A 640 -17.57 -19.16 22.91
CA LEU A 640 -18.11 -20.37 22.29
C LEU A 640 -19.58 -20.17 21.87
N LEU A 641 -20.41 -19.59 22.74
CA LEU A 641 -21.80 -19.26 22.44
C LEU A 641 -21.92 -18.24 21.32
N TYR A 642 -21.04 -17.23 21.30
CA TYR A 642 -20.99 -16.26 20.20
C TYR A 642 -20.64 -16.93 18.87
N LEU A 643 -19.64 -17.80 18.83
CA LEU A 643 -19.28 -18.55 17.62
C LEU A 643 -20.40 -19.51 17.18
N ALA A 644 -21.08 -20.17 18.12
CA ALA A 644 -22.23 -21.03 17.85
C ALA A 644 -23.45 -20.26 17.32
N ALA A 645 -23.49 -18.95 17.55
CA ALA A 645 -24.49 -18.07 16.95
C ALA A 645 -24.12 -17.63 15.53
N ILE A 646 -22.96 -17.99 14.97
CA ILE A 646 -22.51 -17.71 13.58
C ILE A 646 -21.54 -18.80 13.01
N PRO A 647 -21.85 -20.11 13.16
CA PRO A 647 -20.94 -21.20 12.82
C PRO A 647 -20.59 -21.26 11.32
N GLU A 648 -21.44 -20.71 10.46
CA GLU A 648 -21.22 -20.62 9.02
C GLU A 648 -19.96 -19.80 8.66
N THR A 649 -19.51 -18.92 9.56
CA THR A 649 -18.33 -18.09 9.38
C THR A 649 -17.01 -18.80 9.74
N LEU A 650 -17.07 -20.04 10.22
CA LEU A 650 -15.93 -20.85 10.62
C LEU A 650 -15.54 -21.88 9.55
N PRO A 651 -14.27 -22.33 9.52
CA PRO A 651 -13.86 -23.44 8.67
C PRO A 651 -14.63 -24.72 9.06
N PRO A 652 -14.97 -25.61 8.10
CA PRO A 652 -15.76 -26.82 8.37
C PRO A 652 -15.20 -27.69 9.50
N ALA A 653 -13.88 -27.79 9.61
CA ALA A 653 -13.20 -28.57 10.65
C ALA A 653 -13.49 -28.12 12.09
N PHE A 654 -13.93 -26.87 12.30
CA PHE A 654 -14.24 -26.33 13.63
C PHE A 654 -15.69 -26.60 14.05
N ARG A 655 -16.59 -26.91 13.12
CA ARG A 655 -18.03 -26.88 13.38
C ARG A 655 -18.50 -28.02 14.27
N ALA A 656 -18.08 -29.25 13.97
CA ALA A 656 -18.36 -30.40 14.83
C ALA A 656 -17.78 -30.21 16.25
N PRO A 657 -16.47 -29.94 16.42
CA PRO A 657 -15.89 -29.71 17.75
C PRO A 657 -16.55 -28.57 18.53
N LEU A 658 -16.93 -27.47 17.86
CA LEU A 658 -17.67 -26.37 18.49
C LEU A 658 -19.05 -26.83 18.97
N LEU A 659 -19.78 -27.59 18.14
CA LEU A 659 -21.10 -28.11 18.49
C LEU A 659 -21.03 -29.01 19.73
N SER A 660 -20.07 -29.94 19.79
CA SER A 660 -19.85 -30.77 20.99
C SER A 660 -19.52 -29.96 22.25
N LEU A 661 -18.71 -28.89 22.13
CA LEU A 661 -18.34 -28.04 23.27
C LEU A 661 -19.51 -27.18 23.78
N VAL A 662 -20.44 -26.81 22.90
CA VAL A 662 -21.59 -25.95 23.22
C VAL A 662 -22.78 -26.76 23.73
N MET A 663 -22.84 -28.06 23.44
CA MET A 663 -23.88 -28.99 23.94
C MET A 663 -24.25 -28.80 25.42
N PRO A 664 -23.32 -28.75 26.40
CA PRO A 664 -23.67 -28.51 27.80
C PRO A 664 -24.16 -27.09 28.10
N LEU A 665 -23.89 -26.11 27.22
CA LEU A 665 -24.25 -24.70 27.35
C LEU A 665 -25.59 -24.37 26.65
N VAL A 666 -26.15 -25.30 25.86
CA VAL A 666 -27.41 -25.08 25.11
C VAL A 666 -28.55 -24.65 26.03
N SER A 667 -28.61 -25.18 27.25
CA SER A 667 -29.62 -24.81 28.26
C SER A 667 -29.52 -23.34 28.71
N GLU A 668 -28.37 -22.69 28.53
CA GLU A 668 -28.16 -21.27 28.83
C GLU A 668 -28.58 -20.37 27.66
N MET A 669 -28.86 -20.94 26.49
CA MET A 669 -29.27 -20.20 25.29
C MET A 669 -30.80 -20.04 25.26
N ALA A 670 -31.27 -18.80 25.06
CA ALA A 670 -32.66 -18.55 24.70
C ALA A 670 -32.88 -18.88 23.21
N LEU A 671 -32.91 -20.17 22.86
CA LEU A 671 -33.14 -20.62 21.49
C LEU A 671 -34.62 -20.40 21.13
N LEU A 672 -34.88 -19.53 20.16
CA LEU A 672 -36.22 -19.34 19.61
C LEU A 672 -36.63 -20.47 18.66
N ASN A 673 -35.65 -21.16 18.05
CA ASN A 673 -35.86 -22.28 17.14
C ASN A 673 -34.63 -23.21 17.12
N GLU A 674 -34.81 -24.47 17.54
CA GLU A 674 -33.75 -25.48 17.62
C GLU A 674 -33.27 -25.95 16.25
N GLU A 675 -34.17 -26.09 15.27
CA GLU A 675 -33.83 -26.50 13.90
C GLU A 675 -32.94 -25.47 13.23
N GLN A 676 -33.31 -24.18 13.32
CA GLN A 676 -32.52 -23.09 12.74
C GLN A 676 -31.14 -22.96 13.39
N PHE A 677 -30.98 -23.35 14.66
CA PHE A 677 -29.67 -23.35 15.31
C PHE A 677 -28.76 -24.41 14.71
N LEU A 678 -29.22 -25.66 14.64
CA LEU A 678 -28.42 -26.76 14.07
C LEU A 678 -28.15 -26.52 12.58
N GLU A 679 -29.15 -26.11 11.80
CA GLU A 679 -29.05 -25.88 10.34
C GLU A 679 -27.79 -25.12 9.94
N ARG A 680 -27.42 -24.09 10.72
CA ARG A 680 -26.31 -23.18 10.43
C ARG A 680 -24.93 -23.83 10.53
N PHE A 681 -24.79 -24.92 11.29
CA PHE A 681 -23.54 -25.69 11.35
C PHE A 681 -23.29 -26.46 10.03
N GLY A 682 -24.37 -26.94 9.42
CA GLY A 682 -24.35 -27.69 8.17
C GLY A 682 -23.66 -29.06 8.25
N PRO A 683 -23.52 -29.77 7.11
CA PRO A 683 -23.19 -31.20 7.09
C PRO A 683 -21.86 -31.60 7.72
N SER A 684 -20.87 -30.69 7.76
CA SER A 684 -19.58 -30.98 8.40
C SER A 684 -19.66 -31.20 9.91
N ALA A 685 -20.79 -30.86 10.54
CA ALA A 685 -21.03 -31.11 11.96
C ALA A 685 -21.78 -32.42 12.26
N ALA A 686 -22.19 -33.17 11.21
CA ALA A 686 -22.96 -34.41 11.35
C ALA A 686 -22.38 -35.44 12.36
N PRO A 687 -21.05 -35.64 12.48
CA PRO A 687 -20.50 -36.59 13.45
C PRO A 687 -20.90 -36.33 14.90
N CYS A 688 -21.21 -35.08 15.26
CA CYS A 688 -21.58 -34.69 16.62
C CYS A 688 -23.08 -34.86 16.92
N LEU A 689 -23.91 -35.13 15.90
CA LEU A 689 -25.35 -35.30 16.11
C LEU A 689 -25.67 -36.55 16.94
N LEU A 690 -24.82 -37.58 16.88
CA LEU A 690 -24.97 -38.78 17.72
C LEU A 690 -24.90 -38.45 19.22
N ASP A 691 -23.97 -37.58 19.62
CA ASP A 691 -23.82 -37.15 21.02
C ASP A 691 -25.08 -36.40 21.51
N TYR A 692 -25.76 -35.66 20.62
CA TYR A 692 -27.02 -34.96 20.93
C TYR A 692 -28.18 -35.95 21.12
N LEU A 693 -28.22 -37.02 20.32
CA LEU A 693 -29.20 -38.10 20.47
C LEU A 693 -29.02 -38.87 21.78
N GLU A 694 -27.77 -39.11 22.19
CA GLU A 694 -27.43 -39.79 23.44
C GLU A 694 -27.69 -38.92 24.67
N SER A 695 -27.40 -37.61 24.59
CA SER A 695 -27.61 -36.67 25.70
C SER A 695 -29.07 -36.25 25.90
N GLY A 696 -29.94 -36.47 24.90
CA GLY A 696 -31.35 -36.10 24.96
C GLY A 696 -31.62 -34.61 24.73
N VAL A 697 -30.65 -33.88 24.16
CA VAL A 697 -30.74 -32.44 23.87
C VAL A 697 -31.08 -32.23 22.40
N MET A 698 -32.08 -31.39 22.09
CA MET A 698 -32.49 -31.04 20.72
C MET A 698 -32.74 -32.26 19.82
N VAL A 699 -33.32 -33.33 20.39
CA VAL A 699 -33.40 -34.66 19.75
C VAL A 699 -34.10 -34.61 18.40
N ASP A 700 -35.27 -33.98 18.31
CA ASP A 700 -36.05 -33.96 17.07
C ASP A 700 -35.30 -33.25 15.93
N ALA A 701 -34.65 -32.12 16.24
CA ALA A 701 -33.83 -31.38 15.28
C ALA A 701 -32.58 -32.17 14.87
N ALA A 702 -31.91 -32.83 15.83
CA ALA A 702 -30.73 -33.67 15.55
C ALA A 702 -31.09 -34.88 14.66
N ILE A 703 -32.23 -35.52 14.86
CA ILE A 703 -32.72 -36.62 14.01
C ILE A 703 -32.99 -36.15 12.58
N SER A 704 -33.67 -35.00 12.44
CA SER A 704 -33.98 -34.41 11.14
C SER A 704 -32.72 -34.16 10.32
N PHE A 705 -31.72 -33.50 10.93
CA PHE A 705 -30.44 -33.22 10.26
C PHE A 705 -29.52 -34.44 10.13
N LEU A 706 -29.65 -35.47 10.96
CA LEU A 706 -28.89 -36.71 10.78
C LEU A 706 -29.29 -37.39 9.46
N TRP A 707 -30.59 -37.48 9.17
CA TRP A 707 -31.07 -38.02 7.90
C TRP A 707 -30.68 -37.16 6.69
N ASP A 708 -30.62 -35.84 6.85
CA ASP A 708 -30.25 -34.91 5.78
C ASP A 708 -28.75 -34.88 5.50
N TRP A 709 -27.91 -34.88 6.53
CA TRP A 709 -26.46 -34.66 6.42
C TRP A 709 -25.63 -35.94 6.37
N ASP A 710 -26.06 -37.00 7.07
CA ASP A 710 -25.35 -38.28 7.14
C ASP A 710 -26.33 -39.47 7.26
N PRO A 711 -27.05 -39.80 6.17
CA PRO A 711 -28.02 -40.90 6.17
C PRO A 711 -27.39 -42.27 6.42
N GLU A 712 -26.09 -42.46 6.14
CA GLU A 712 -25.40 -43.71 6.42
C GLU A 712 -25.20 -43.92 7.92
N ALA A 713 -24.88 -42.86 8.68
CA ALA A 713 -24.85 -42.93 10.14
C ALA A 713 -26.24 -43.26 10.72
N ALA A 714 -27.32 -42.66 10.17
CA ALA A 714 -28.69 -43.01 10.58
C ALA A 714 -29.03 -44.48 10.30
N ILE A 715 -28.63 -45.01 9.14
CA ILE A 715 -28.78 -46.43 8.79
C ILE A 715 -28.01 -47.33 9.75
N ALA A 716 -26.79 -46.97 10.14
CA ALA A 716 -25.98 -47.72 11.09
C ALA A 716 -26.64 -47.81 12.48
N LEU A 717 -27.25 -46.71 12.95
CA LEU A 717 -28.04 -46.71 14.19
C LEU A 717 -29.22 -47.69 14.11
N LEU A 718 -29.96 -47.69 13.00
CA LEU A 718 -31.09 -48.59 12.80
C LEU A 718 -30.68 -50.07 12.71
N ARG A 719 -29.44 -50.36 12.29
CA ARG A 719 -28.86 -51.72 12.28
C ARG A 719 -28.32 -52.17 13.65
N LYS A 720 -28.52 -51.38 14.71
CA LYS A 720 -28.11 -51.64 16.09
C LYS A 720 -26.59 -51.76 16.30
N GLU A 721 -25.80 -51.00 15.54
CA GLU A 721 -24.35 -50.93 15.78
C GLU A 721 -23.99 -50.08 17.02
N THR A 722 -24.94 -49.30 17.55
CA THR A 722 -24.76 -48.35 18.68
C THR A 722 -25.94 -48.40 19.67
N PRO A 723 -25.70 -48.33 21.00
CA PRO A 723 -26.75 -48.47 22.02
C PRO A 723 -27.50 -47.15 22.29
N LEU A 724 -28.68 -46.96 21.68
CA LEU A 724 -29.59 -45.82 21.96
C LEU A 724 -30.84 -46.25 22.76
N SER A 725 -31.51 -45.29 23.39
CA SER A 725 -32.80 -45.53 24.05
C SER A 725 -33.88 -45.95 23.05
N THR A 726 -34.81 -46.81 23.46
CA THR A 726 -35.93 -47.27 22.60
C THR A 726 -36.75 -46.10 22.06
N THR A 727 -36.95 -45.05 22.86
CA THR A 727 -37.68 -43.83 22.48
C THR A 727 -36.96 -43.06 21.37
N THR A 728 -35.65 -42.83 21.50
CA THR A 728 -34.84 -42.14 20.49
C THR A 728 -34.77 -42.94 19.19
N LEU A 729 -34.59 -44.27 19.29
CA LEU A 729 -34.58 -45.16 18.13
C LEU A 729 -35.93 -45.16 17.40
N GLY A 730 -37.03 -45.13 18.14
CA GLY A 730 -38.37 -44.94 17.58
C GLY A 730 -38.52 -43.61 16.84
N ALA A 731 -38.03 -42.51 17.40
CA ALA A 731 -38.05 -41.21 16.73
C ALA A 731 -37.21 -41.19 15.43
N VAL A 732 -36.05 -41.85 15.40
CA VAL A 732 -35.23 -42.00 14.18
C VAL A 732 -35.99 -42.76 13.09
N VAL A 733 -36.75 -43.81 13.45
CA VAL A 733 -37.63 -44.56 12.53
C VAL A 733 -38.75 -43.66 12.00
N LEU A 734 -39.39 -42.88 12.86
CA LEU A 734 -40.48 -41.99 12.46
C LEU A 734 -40.04 -40.91 11.47
N ALA A 735 -38.83 -40.41 11.60
CA ALA A 735 -38.25 -39.42 10.70
C ALA A 735 -37.61 -40.02 9.42
N CYS A 736 -37.62 -41.35 9.26
CA CYS A 736 -36.94 -42.02 8.16
C CYS A 736 -37.52 -41.62 6.78
N PRO A 737 -36.69 -41.12 5.85
CA PRO A 737 -37.15 -40.70 4.53
C PRO A 737 -37.48 -41.89 3.62
N ALA A 738 -38.32 -41.65 2.61
CA ALA A 738 -38.92 -42.71 1.78
C ALA A 738 -37.90 -43.59 1.04
N ASN A 739 -36.72 -43.05 0.72
CA ASN A 739 -35.62 -43.74 0.04
C ASN A 739 -34.86 -44.74 0.94
N HIS A 740 -35.01 -44.66 2.27
CA HIS A 740 -34.32 -45.53 3.23
C HIS A 740 -35.28 -46.44 4.02
N LEU A 741 -36.56 -46.51 3.61
CA LEU A 741 -37.62 -47.25 4.29
C LEU A 741 -37.30 -48.73 4.55
N GLY A 742 -36.55 -49.38 3.65
CA GLY A 742 -36.19 -50.80 3.82
C GLY A 742 -35.51 -51.09 5.16
N VAL A 743 -34.60 -50.21 5.62
CA VAL A 743 -33.86 -50.41 6.87
C VAL A 743 -34.76 -50.23 8.09
N ALA A 744 -35.66 -49.25 8.05
CA ALA A 744 -36.65 -49.03 9.11
C ALA A 744 -37.64 -50.19 9.21
N ILE A 745 -38.09 -50.75 8.08
CA ILE A 745 -38.97 -51.92 8.02
C ILE A 745 -38.26 -53.15 8.62
N ASP A 746 -37.00 -53.39 8.25
CA ASP A 746 -36.23 -54.51 8.78
C ASP A 746 -36.04 -54.41 10.30
N LEU A 747 -35.80 -53.21 10.84
CA LEU A 747 -35.73 -53.01 12.29
C LEU A 747 -37.08 -53.30 12.96
N LEU A 748 -38.19 -52.77 12.43
CA LEU A 748 -39.52 -52.95 13.02
C LEU A 748 -40.03 -54.40 12.97
N TRP A 749 -39.57 -55.20 12.01
CA TRP A 749 -39.82 -56.64 12.00
C TRP A 749 -39.01 -57.40 13.05
N ASN A 750 -37.74 -57.05 13.22
CA ASN A 750 -36.85 -57.72 14.16
C ASN A 750 -37.07 -57.29 15.61
N ASP A 751 -37.51 -56.05 15.82
CA ASP A 751 -37.79 -55.46 17.14
C ASP A 751 -39.05 -54.57 17.11
N PRO A 752 -40.24 -55.20 17.09
CA PRO A 752 -41.51 -54.47 17.00
C PRO A 752 -41.80 -53.61 18.23
N ALA A 753 -41.07 -53.75 19.33
CA ALA A 753 -41.28 -52.97 20.55
C ALA A 753 -40.69 -51.54 20.48
N VAL A 754 -39.93 -51.23 19.42
CA VAL A 754 -39.36 -49.89 19.17
C VAL A 754 -40.44 -48.82 18.96
N LEU A 755 -41.59 -49.20 18.37
CA LEU A 755 -42.77 -48.36 18.25
C LEU A 755 -43.98 -49.11 18.81
N ASP A 756 -44.85 -48.41 19.53
CA ASP A 756 -46.12 -49.00 19.95
C ASP A 756 -46.99 -49.36 18.72
N ALA A 757 -47.93 -50.28 18.93
CA ALA A 757 -48.71 -50.86 17.83
C ALA A 757 -49.50 -49.81 17.03
N SER A 758 -50.04 -48.76 17.69
CA SER A 758 -50.75 -47.67 17.00
C SER A 758 -49.81 -46.82 16.16
N THR A 759 -48.71 -46.34 16.74
CA THR A 759 -47.73 -45.47 16.06
C THR A 759 -47.09 -46.19 14.87
N ARG A 760 -46.81 -47.49 15.00
CA ARG A 760 -46.27 -48.31 13.91
C ARG A 760 -47.24 -48.43 12.73
N ILE A 761 -48.54 -48.60 13.00
CA ILE A 761 -49.58 -48.68 11.96
C ILE A 761 -49.72 -47.32 11.25
N ASP A 762 -49.77 -46.23 12.01
CA ASP A 762 -49.94 -44.89 11.45
C ASP A 762 -48.72 -44.46 10.61
N TRP A 763 -47.50 -44.79 11.07
CA TRP A 763 -46.28 -44.65 10.30
C TRP A 763 -46.34 -45.45 8.99
N ALA A 764 -46.66 -46.75 9.05
CA ALA A 764 -46.73 -47.60 7.86
C ALA A 764 -47.77 -47.10 6.84
N ARG A 765 -48.92 -46.59 7.32
CA ARG A 765 -49.95 -45.95 6.48
C ARG A 765 -49.44 -44.66 5.83
N GLY A 766 -48.73 -43.81 6.58
CA GLY A 766 -48.17 -42.55 6.10
C GLY A 766 -47.19 -42.73 4.94
N HIS A 767 -46.40 -43.81 4.95
CA HIS A 767 -45.41 -44.10 3.92
C HIS A 767 -45.92 -44.98 2.76
N LEU A 768 -47.10 -45.62 2.89
CA LEU A 768 -47.61 -46.58 1.92
C LEU A 768 -47.69 -46.00 0.49
N SER A 769 -48.17 -44.76 0.34
CA SER A 769 -48.34 -44.09 -0.95
C SER A 769 -47.02 -43.82 -1.71
N LYS A 770 -45.87 -43.87 -1.03
CA LYS A 770 -44.53 -43.56 -1.56
C LYS A 770 -43.55 -44.73 -1.45
N SER A 771 -44.02 -45.91 -1.06
CA SER A 771 -43.19 -47.04 -0.62
C SER A 771 -42.65 -47.96 -1.73
N GLY A 772 -43.18 -47.86 -2.96
CA GLY A 772 -42.70 -48.62 -4.11
C GLY A 772 -42.59 -50.14 -3.83
N ILE A 773 -41.37 -50.67 -3.95
CA ILE A 773 -41.05 -52.09 -3.71
C ILE A 773 -41.32 -52.58 -2.28
N HIS A 774 -41.43 -51.66 -1.31
CA HIS A 774 -41.67 -51.98 0.10
C HIS A 774 -43.15 -51.98 0.49
N SER A 775 -44.06 -51.71 -0.45
CA SER A 775 -45.51 -51.60 -0.20
C SER A 775 -46.13 -52.86 0.42
N GLN A 776 -45.73 -54.05 -0.03
CA GLN A 776 -46.21 -55.31 0.53
C GLN A 776 -45.78 -55.50 1.99
N GLN A 777 -44.53 -55.18 2.31
CA GLN A 777 -43.98 -55.29 3.67
C GLN A 777 -44.67 -54.31 4.64
N LEU A 778 -45.00 -53.10 4.18
CA LEU A 778 -45.78 -52.14 4.97
C LEU A 778 -47.22 -52.60 5.21
N ILE A 779 -47.87 -53.24 4.24
CA ILE A 779 -49.21 -53.83 4.43
C ILE A 779 -49.18 -54.96 5.47
N GLU A 780 -48.13 -55.77 5.47
CA GLU A 780 -47.93 -56.83 6.46
C GLU A 780 -47.72 -56.26 7.88
N ILE A 781 -47.00 -55.14 8.02
CA ILE A 781 -46.88 -54.42 9.29
C ILE A 781 -48.24 -53.88 9.78
N ILE A 782 -49.11 -53.43 8.86
CA ILE A 782 -50.47 -52.97 9.18
C ILE A 782 -51.38 -54.15 9.58
N ALA A 783 -51.18 -55.33 8.97
CA ALA A 783 -52.02 -56.52 9.17
C ALA A 783 -51.61 -57.40 10.37
N ASN A 784 -50.32 -57.41 10.76
CA ASN A 784 -49.80 -58.20 11.88
C ASN A 784 -50.15 -57.55 13.24
N ILE A 785 -51.34 -57.88 13.74
CA ILE A 785 -51.80 -57.60 15.09
C ILE A 785 -51.29 -58.71 16.02
N PRO A 786 -50.44 -58.46 17.04
CA PRO A 786 -50.42 -59.33 18.19
C PRO A 786 -51.72 -59.08 18.95
N SER A 787 -52.68 -60.00 18.83
CA SER A 787 -53.87 -60.01 19.67
C SER A 787 -53.43 -60.13 21.13
N ALA A 788 -53.81 -59.14 21.95
CA ALA A 788 -53.65 -59.19 23.40
C ALA A 788 -54.29 -60.46 23.96
N THR A 789 -53.50 -61.24 24.70
CA THR A 789 -53.96 -62.14 25.77
C THR A 789 -53.14 -61.84 27.00
#